data_AF-A0A7X7IRA8-F1
#
_entry.id   AF-A0A7X7IRA8-F1
#
_cell.length_a   1.000
_cell.length_b   1.000
_cell.length_c   1.000
_cell.angle_alpha   90.00
_cell.angle_beta   90.00
_cell.angle_gamma   90.00
#
_symmetry.space_group_name_H-M   'P 1'
#
loop_
_entity.id
_entity.type
_entity.pdbx_description
1 polymer ?
#
loop_
_entity_poly.entity_id
_entity_poly.type
_entity_poly.pdbx_seq_one_letter_code
_entity_poly.pdbx_strand_id
1 'polypeptide(L)'
;MTPKEAWTPDTKFVELHAADGTVAASLLAEGFERILAVAGSPKDMAAVAARQPALRDHLTYSTDKKVVRRNNADVLILSGRGSLALWNQRNWRHARQVAWTPRLTLSSMVATLLCLAYVLARRLRWVGVVRCGGSRLAVFEVRRRRTTLCARRYVPHSMGIAGFLGRLGEQGVRHAVLRWFDSLPNLAPGEDVDLLIDDEQLDLVGGILAEGPGIQPLDLYTVTGLPGSDFRNMPYFPPRLAEAILSDARPHGGLCRVPSPEHHFLSLAYHALYHKGERSGLSDGSGHRSKQAEHDYTAILGGLADDLGIDVEITLEGLDRYLDEHSWRPPRDMLERLAVGNRWARRLTSDNANLPEDAGLGVFVVRQLGLEGNGLEKIKSLLEQQGFEILAEKVLSPRESQYAATCIRGGNWGRGPWKVSGGAPAAAVVTYDPEPIKPTSRQLRQFPRLTNARLLVKKKIRDAFNAGLPEEQRCNVLHSSDNGHESLDYIRILIPEAAEDLQRRAERIQSAYATDEPVLKSITRFGRRAKIELIELDGRPAVKKTFKPHQCGYLANEASALRQLAPLVPEVSPLLRVDRNSLVMPYYEDVLRYKRSSGKLFPLATAKQAVAALGKVYEAGYALIDAHVENVLVDRREGLKLIDFEFCHRYHSRPPHFEQSYDIAGCPADFTGNLPDGGCRGYARNWQPYVGLSLESLLSDPAWLQHLKRSVYYLAHLPRFLPRRIRYYYRFCRDAFGRARPRGDALASEMPAFDRDGRGGTDASHLHSDCLKKTA
;
A
#
# COMPACT_ATOMS: atom_id res chain seq x y z
N MET A 1 -37.01 -17.23 19.84
CA MET A 1 -36.33 -16.13 20.55
C MET A 1 -37.26 -14.95 20.62
N THR A 2 -37.17 -14.17 21.70
CA THR A 2 -37.77 -12.83 21.81
C THR A 2 -36.86 -11.81 21.10
N PRO A 3 -37.36 -10.61 20.74
CA PRO A 3 -36.52 -9.56 20.17
C PRO A 3 -35.34 -9.17 21.07
N LYS A 4 -35.56 -9.09 22.39
CA LYS A 4 -34.55 -8.75 23.40
C LYS A 4 -33.44 -9.79 23.54
N GLU A 5 -33.73 -11.06 23.23
CA GLU A 5 -32.71 -12.12 23.15
C GLU A 5 -31.86 -12.04 21.87
N ALA A 6 -32.40 -11.44 20.81
CA ALA A 6 -31.77 -11.41 19.50
C ALA A 6 -30.96 -10.12 19.24
N TRP A 7 -31.39 -8.99 19.81
CA TRP A 7 -30.90 -7.65 19.48
C TRP A 7 -30.76 -6.76 20.70
N THR A 8 -29.86 -5.77 20.61
CA THR A 8 -29.68 -4.73 21.63
C THR A 8 -30.56 -3.51 21.34
N PRO A 9 -30.96 -2.71 22.33
CA PRO A 9 -31.81 -1.52 22.13
C PRO A 9 -31.26 -0.54 21.08
N ASP A 10 -29.93 -0.43 20.96
CA ASP A 10 -29.25 0.42 19.98
C ASP A 10 -29.35 -0.03 18.50
N THR A 11 -29.93 -1.21 18.25
CA THR A 11 -29.98 -1.81 16.91
C THR A 11 -30.85 -0.99 15.96
N LYS A 12 -30.31 -0.60 14.80
CA LYS A 12 -31.08 0.08 13.75
C LYS A 12 -31.84 -0.91 12.88
N PHE A 13 -33.15 -0.82 12.87
CA PHE A 13 -34.04 -1.62 12.04
C PHE A 13 -34.55 -0.81 10.85
N VAL A 14 -34.49 -1.42 9.66
CA VAL A 14 -35.22 -0.93 8.48
C VAL A 14 -36.09 -2.06 7.96
N GLU A 15 -37.42 -1.89 8.03
CA GLU A 15 -38.41 -2.79 7.45
C GLU A 15 -38.82 -2.30 6.08
N LEU A 16 -38.62 -3.12 5.04
CA LEU A 16 -38.94 -2.78 3.67
C LEU A 16 -40.21 -3.49 3.21
N HIS A 17 -41.05 -2.75 2.49
CA HIS A 17 -42.39 -3.17 2.09
C HIS A 17 -43.24 -3.57 3.31
N ALA A 18 -43.23 -2.74 4.35
CA ALA A 18 -44.08 -2.90 5.51
C ALA A 18 -45.55 -2.89 5.07
N ALA A 19 -46.21 -4.06 5.05
CA ALA A 19 -47.55 -4.21 4.49
C ALA A 19 -48.66 -3.90 5.52
N ASP A 20 -48.41 -4.17 6.80
CA ASP A 20 -49.35 -3.99 7.90
C ASP A 20 -48.72 -3.30 9.13
N GLY A 21 -47.40 -3.06 9.11
CA GLY A 21 -46.65 -2.41 10.20
C GLY A 21 -46.50 -3.25 11.47
N THR A 22 -46.98 -4.50 11.49
CA THR A 22 -47.09 -5.28 12.73
C THR A 22 -45.72 -5.58 13.35
N VAL A 23 -44.72 -5.85 12.52
CA VAL A 23 -43.35 -6.16 12.98
C VAL A 23 -42.71 -4.92 13.60
N ALA A 24 -42.69 -3.80 12.88
CA ALA A 24 -42.18 -2.54 13.40
C ALA A 24 -42.90 -2.08 14.69
N ALA A 25 -44.24 -2.15 14.73
CA ALA A 25 -45.00 -1.75 15.92
C ALA A 25 -44.68 -2.62 17.14
N SER A 26 -44.51 -3.94 16.94
CA SER A 26 -44.11 -4.84 18.02
C SER A 26 -42.70 -4.58 18.51
N LEU A 27 -41.76 -4.24 17.63
CA LEU A 27 -40.41 -3.90 18.04
C LEU A 27 -40.41 -2.59 18.85
N LEU A 28 -41.20 -1.60 18.45
CA LEU A 28 -41.36 -0.35 19.20
C LEU A 28 -41.94 -0.60 20.60
N ALA A 29 -42.98 -1.42 20.71
CA ALA A 29 -43.58 -1.81 21.99
C ALA A 29 -42.62 -2.57 22.93
N GLU A 30 -41.60 -3.23 22.38
CA GLU A 30 -40.55 -3.91 23.14
C GLU A 30 -39.40 -2.97 23.57
N GLY A 31 -39.46 -1.69 23.24
CA GLY A 31 -38.48 -0.67 23.63
C GLY A 31 -37.36 -0.44 22.62
N PHE A 32 -37.52 -0.88 21.37
CA PHE A 32 -36.59 -0.54 20.29
C PHE A 32 -37.05 0.75 19.61
N GLU A 33 -36.32 1.85 19.78
CA GLU A 33 -36.71 3.16 19.24
C GLU A 33 -36.13 3.43 17.84
N ARG A 34 -35.03 2.77 17.49
CA ARG A 34 -34.32 2.95 16.20
C ARG A 34 -34.92 2.11 15.08
N ILE A 35 -36.20 2.34 14.77
CA ILE A 35 -36.94 1.59 13.75
C ILE A 35 -37.43 2.54 12.64
N LEU A 36 -37.33 2.07 11.39
CA LEU A 36 -37.94 2.71 10.22
C LEU A 36 -38.67 1.68 9.37
N ALA A 37 -39.99 1.84 9.25
CA ALA A 37 -40.83 1.11 8.31
C ALA A 37 -40.92 1.89 6.98
N VAL A 38 -40.66 1.22 5.87
CA VAL A 38 -40.68 1.78 4.51
C VAL A 38 -41.75 1.08 3.70
N ALA A 39 -42.84 1.79 3.43
CA ALA A 39 -43.92 1.34 2.55
C ALA A 39 -43.53 1.46 1.07
N GLY A 40 -44.17 0.66 0.21
CA GLY A 40 -43.89 0.66 -1.23
C GLY A 40 -44.53 1.83 -2.00
N SER A 41 -45.54 2.47 -1.41
CA SER A 41 -46.27 3.58 -2.02
C SER A 41 -46.85 4.50 -0.94
N PRO A 42 -47.22 5.75 -1.29
CA PRO A 42 -47.94 6.65 -0.38
C PRO A 42 -49.25 6.05 0.14
N LYS A 43 -49.97 5.31 -0.72
CA LYS A 43 -51.22 4.64 -0.35
C LYS A 43 -51.00 3.55 0.69
N ASP A 44 -49.95 2.74 0.52
CA ASP A 44 -49.59 1.70 1.49
C ASP A 44 -49.16 2.32 2.82
N MET A 45 -48.41 3.43 2.78
CA MET A 45 -48.00 4.18 3.96
C MET A 45 -49.22 4.68 4.76
N ALA A 46 -50.19 5.31 4.09
CA ALA A 46 -51.41 5.77 4.73
C ALA A 46 -52.21 4.61 5.36
N ALA A 47 -52.27 3.46 4.68
CA ALA A 47 -52.94 2.27 5.20
C ALA A 47 -52.24 1.70 6.45
N VAL A 48 -50.91 1.69 6.48
CA VAL A 48 -50.13 1.26 7.66
C VAL A 48 -50.31 2.25 8.81
N ALA A 49 -50.23 3.56 8.56
CA ALA A 49 -50.42 4.60 9.57
C ALA A 49 -51.82 4.55 10.22
N ALA A 50 -52.85 4.22 9.43
CA ALA A 50 -54.21 4.06 9.94
C ALA A 50 -54.36 2.83 10.86
N ARG A 51 -53.65 1.74 10.56
CA ARG A 51 -53.68 0.50 11.37
C ARG A 51 -52.81 0.57 12.60
N GLN A 52 -51.68 1.26 12.52
CA GLN A 52 -50.66 1.35 13.56
C GLN A 52 -50.29 2.82 13.82
N PRO A 53 -51.13 3.57 14.56
CA PRO A 53 -50.88 5.00 14.83
C PRO A 53 -49.54 5.27 15.54
N ALA A 54 -49.05 4.31 16.33
CA ALA A 54 -47.76 4.42 17.03
C ALA A 54 -46.54 4.49 16.09
N LEU A 55 -46.70 4.12 14.80
CA LEU A 55 -45.61 4.15 13.82
C LEU A 55 -45.51 5.46 13.04
N ARG A 56 -46.34 6.47 13.32
CA ARG A 56 -46.40 7.70 12.51
C ARG A 56 -45.03 8.35 12.31
N ASP A 57 -44.21 8.42 13.36
CA ASP A 57 -42.87 9.04 13.32
C ASP A 57 -41.76 8.07 12.86
N HIS A 58 -42.11 6.81 12.62
CA HIS A 58 -41.22 5.72 12.22
C HIS A 58 -41.56 5.16 10.84
N LEU A 59 -42.41 5.85 10.07
CA LEU A 59 -42.98 5.34 8.83
C LEU A 59 -42.74 6.31 7.67
N THR A 60 -42.21 5.77 6.58
CA THR A 60 -42.00 6.49 5.32
C THR A 60 -42.37 5.62 4.12
N TYR A 61 -42.23 6.15 2.91
CA TYR A 61 -42.40 5.38 1.68
C TYR A 61 -41.25 5.62 0.71
N SER A 62 -40.99 4.65 -0.16
CA SER A 62 -40.06 4.82 -1.28
C SER A 62 -40.49 3.97 -2.47
N THR A 63 -40.52 4.59 -3.65
CA THR A 63 -40.75 3.91 -4.92
C THR A 63 -39.44 3.45 -5.58
N ASP A 64 -38.28 3.91 -5.08
CA ASP A 64 -36.96 3.50 -5.58
C ASP A 64 -36.64 2.07 -5.12
N LYS A 65 -36.56 1.13 -6.07
CA LYS A 65 -36.16 -0.25 -5.79
C LYS A 65 -34.77 -0.35 -5.15
N LYS A 66 -33.90 0.66 -5.33
CA LYS A 66 -32.57 0.71 -4.71
C LYS A 66 -32.61 1.05 -3.23
N VAL A 67 -33.75 1.46 -2.65
CA VAL A 67 -33.89 1.72 -1.20
C VAL A 67 -33.42 0.54 -0.35
N VAL A 68 -33.55 -0.69 -0.88
CA VAL A 68 -33.12 -1.91 -0.19
C VAL A 68 -31.65 -1.90 0.20
N ARG A 69 -30.80 -1.36 -0.68
CA ARG A 69 -29.34 -1.24 -0.46
C ARG A 69 -28.92 0.17 -0.04
N ARG A 70 -29.85 1.12 -0.06
CA ARG A 70 -29.62 2.54 0.22
C ARG A 70 -30.17 2.91 1.61
N ASN A 71 -29.59 2.30 2.64
CA ASN A 71 -29.92 2.57 4.05
C ASN A 71 -28.76 2.17 4.99
N ASN A 72 -28.86 2.57 6.26
CA ASN A 72 -27.87 2.31 7.31
C ASN A 72 -28.28 1.22 8.33
N ALA A 73 -29.16 0.28 7.93
CA ALA A 73 -29.70 -0.74 8.83
C ALA A 73 -28.63 -1.69 9.40
N ASP A 74 -28.74 -2.01 10.69
CA ASP A 74 -28.04 -3.15 11.29
C ASP A 74 -28.81 -4.45 11.04
N VAL A 75 -30.15 -4.38 11.14
CA VAL A 75 -31.07 -5.48 10.81
C VAL A 75 -32.00 -5.02 9.69
N LEU A 76 -31.85 -5.65 8.53
CA LEU A 76 -32.71 -5.40 7.38
C LEU A 76 -33.88 -6.39 7.41
N ILE A 77 -35.11 -5.90 7.60
CA ILE A 77 -36.32 -6.71 7.62
C ILE A 77 -36.98 -6.64 6.23
N LEU A 78 -37.10 -7.78 5.57
CA LEU A 78 -37.69 -7.90 4.23
C LEU A 78 -39.10 -8.47 4.33
N SER A 79 -40.11 -7.60 4.25
CA SER A 79 -41.52 -7.98 4.33
C SER A 79 -42.14 -8.13 2.94
N GLY A 80 -43.15 -9.00 2.80
CA GLY A 80 -43.89 -9.20 1.54
C GLY A 80 -43.01 -9.44 0.31
N ARG A 81 -43.16 -8.60 -0.72
CA ARG A 81 -42.37 -8.66 -1.98
C ARG A 81 -40.90 -8.26 -1.79
N GLY A 82 -40.56 -7.58 -0.70
CA GLY A 82 -39.18 -7.21 -0.36
C GLY A 82 -38.25 -8.41 -0.17
N SER A 83 -38.80 -9.58 0.16
CA SER A 83 -38.06 -10.85 0.28
C SER A 83 -37.30 -11.25 -1.00
N LEU A 84 -37.78 -10.84 -2.18
CA LEU A 84 -37.08 -11.06 -3.46
C LEU A 84 -35.74 -10.34 -3.55
N ALA A 85 -35.51 -9.31 -2.73
CA ALA A 85 -34.24 -8.60 -2.71
C ALA A 85 -33.06 -9.48 -2.27
N LEU A 86 -33.33 -10.62 -1.62
CA LEU A 86 -32.32 -11.65 -1.31
C LEU A 86 -31.62 -12.17 -2.56
N TRP A 87 -32.26 -12.12 -3.73
CA TRP A 87 -31.72 -12.59 -5.01
C TRP A 87 -30.34 -11.98 -5.33
N ASN A 88 -30.10 -10.73 -4.95
CA ASN A 88 -28.83 -10.06 -5.18
C ASN A 88 -28.14 -9.72 -3.85
N GLN A 89 -26.98 -10.34 -3.60
CA GLN A 89 -26.18 -10.07 -2.41
C GLN A 89 -25.85 -8.58 -2.18
N ARG A 90 -25.76 -7.77 -3.24
CA ARG A 90 -25.50 -6.33 -3.11
C ARG A 90 -26.60 -5.59 -2.34
N ASN A 91 -27.78 -6.18 -2.21
CA ASN A 91 -28.93 -5.57 -1.55
C ASN A 91 -28.88 -5.63 -0.02
N TRP A 92 -28.13 -6.56 0.56
CA TRP A 92 -28.21 -6.83 2.00
C TRP A 92 -26.86 -6.96 2.69
N ARG A 93 -25.75 -6.99 1.94
CA ARG A 93 -24.39 -7.13 2.49
C ARG A 93 -23.91 -5.96 3.38
N HIS A 94 -24.63 -4.84 3.41
CA HIS A 94 -24.34 -3.69 4.28
C HIS A 94 -24.85 -3.91 5.71
N ALA A 95 -25.97 -4.63 5.86
CA ALA A 95 -26.55 -4.97 7.15
C ALA A 95 -25.75 -6.07 7.88
N ARG A 96 -25.82 -6.07 9.21
CA ARG A 96 -25.26 -7.13 10.05
C ARG A 96 -26.11 -8.39 9.97
N GLN A 97 -27.43 -8.20 9.94
CA GLN A 97 -28.40 -9.29 9.83
C GLN A 97 -29.48 -8.97 8.81
N VAL A 98 -30.04 -10.03 8.24
CA VAL A 98 -31.21 -9.97 7.38
C VAL A 98 -32.28 -10.85 8.00
N ALA A 99 -33.47 -10.29 8.13
CA ALA A 99 -34.64 -10.97 8.64
C ALA A 99 -35.77 -10.88 7.62
N TRP A 100 -36.66 -11.86 7.59
CA TRP A 100 -37.84 -11.81 6.73
C TRP A 100 -38.96 -12.66 7.34
N THR A 101 -40.22 -12.37 7.00
CA THR A 101 -41.40 -13.08 7.53
C THR A 101 -41.81 -14.24 6.61
N PRO A 102 -41.63 -15.52 6.99
CA PRO A 102 -42.10 -16.65 6.19
C PRO A 102 -43.62 -16.66 6.09
N ARG A 103 -44.13 -16.61 4.85
CA ARG A 103 -45.57 -16.73 4.51
C ARG A 103 -45.74 -17.80 3.43
N LEU A 104 -46.94 -18.37 3.26
CA LEU A 104 -47.25 -19.32 2.17
C LEU A 104 -47.45 -18.56 0.84
N THR A 105 -46.39 -17.91 0.35
CA THR A 105 -46.37 -17.16 -0.91
C THR A 105 -45.18 -17.61 -1.77
N LEU A 106 -45.30 -17.51 -3.09
CA LEU A 106 -44.23 -17.89 -4.02
C LEU A 106 -42.92 -17.14 -3.73
N SER A 107 -42.98 -15.84 -3.43
CA SER A 107 -41.83 -15.02 -3.04
C SER A 107 -41.11 -15.52 -1.79
N SER A 108 -41.87 -16.00 -0.80
CA SER A 108 -41.35 -16.55 0.45
C SER A 108 -40.67 -17.90 0.24
N MET A 109 -41.22 -18.75 -0.64
CA MET A 109 -40.56 -20.01 -1.02
C MET A 109 -39.23 -19.76 -1.74
N VAL A 110 -39.21 -18.82 -2.70
CA VAL A 110 -37.98 -18.41 -3.40
C VAL A 110 -36.95 -17.84 -2.42
N ALA A 111 -37.35 -16.95 -1.50
CA ALA A 111 -36.50 -16.40 -0.45
C ALA A 111 -35.89 -17.50 0.44
N THR A 112 -36.69 -18.51 0.83
CA THR A 112 -36.21 -19.66 1.61
C THR A 112 -35.12 -20.44 0.88
N LEU A 113 -35.34 -20.75 -0.40
CA LEU A 113 -34.35 -21.46 -1.23
C LEU A 113 -33.06 -20.65 -1.39
N LEU A 114 -33.17 -19.34 -1.63
CA LEU A 114 -32.02 -18.44 -1.72
C LEU A 114 -31.22 -18.39 -0.41
N CYS A 115 -31.90 -18.28 0.73
CA CYS A 115 -31.24 -18.30 2.04
C CYS A 115 -30.49 -19.62 2.26
N LEU A 116 -31.10 -20.76 1.93
CA LEU A 116 -30.44 -22.07 2.02
C LEU A 116 -29.18 -22.13 1.14
N ALA A 117 -29.29 -21.68 -0.11
CA ALA A 117 -28.14 -21.58 -1.02
C ALA A 117 -27.03 -20.69 -0.46
N TYR A 118 -27.36 -19.56 0.16
CA TYR A 118 -26.39 -18.66 0.78
C TYR A 118 -25.77 -19.20 2.06
N VAL A 119 -26.50 -20.00 2.84
CA VAL A 119 -25.95 -20.72 4.00
C VAL A 119 -24.95 -21.77 3.53
N LEU A 120 -25.29 -22.57 2.52
CA LEU A 120 -24.37 -23.54 1.91
C LEU A 120 -23.12 -22.87 1.33
N ALA A 121 -23.29 -21.71 0.69
CA ALA A 121 -22.18 -20.90 0.17
C ALA A 121 -21.41 -20.11 1.26
N ARG A 122 -21.72 -20.32 2.56
CA ARG A 122 -21.11 -19.65 3.72
C ARG A 122 -21.18 -18.11 3.67
N ARG A 123 -22.23 -17.57 3.04
CA ARG A 123 -22.50 -16.12 2.97
C ARG A 123 -23.44 -15.65 4.07
N LEU A 124 -24.40 -16.49 4.45
CA LEU A 124 -25.30 -16.30 5.58
C LEU A 124 -25.05 -17.36 6.66
N ARG A 125 -25.33 -17.03 7.91
CA ARG A 125 -25.45 -17.99 9.01
C ARG A 125 -26.85 -17.91 9.59
N TRP A 126 -27.51 -19.06 9.72
CA TRP A 126 -28.77 -19.14 10.46
C TRP A 126 -28.56 -18.74 11.93
N VAL A 127 -29.35 -17.78 12.40
CA VAL A 127 -29.36 -17.35 13.81
C VAL A 127 -30.51 -18.01 14.53
N GLY A 128 -31.72 -17.92 13.98
CA GLY A 128 -32.91 -18.48 14.60
C GLY A 128 -34.20 -17.82 14.11
N VAL A 129 -35.29 -18.13 14.81
CA VAL A 129 -36.60 -17.50 14.61
C VAL A 129 -36.91 -16.55 15.77
N VAL A 130 -37.17 -15.29 15.43
CA VAL A 130 -37.60 -14.25 16.38
C VAL A 130 -39.11 -14.03 16.22
N ARG A 131 -39.85 -13.93 17.33
CA ARG A 131 -41.30 -13.67 17.30
C ARG A 131 -41.55 -12.18 17.59
N CYS A 132 -42.22 -11.48 16.67
CA CYS A 132 -42.61 -10.07 16.81
C CYS A 132 -44.08 -9.89 16.42
N GLY A 133 -44.93 -9.44 17.34
CA GLY A 133 -46.33 -9.09 17.03
C GLY A 133 -47.13 -10.21 16.36
N GLY A 134 -46.97 -11.46 16.81
CA GLY A 134 -47.58 -12.64 16.19
C GLY A 134 -46.90 -13.14 14.90
N SER A 135 -45.99 -12.35 14.31
CA SER A 135 -45.16 -12.76 13.17
C SER A 135 -43.91 -13.53 13.61
N ARG A 136 -43.45 -14.44 12.75
CA ARG A 136 -42.18 -15.17 12.91
C ARG A 136 -41.18 -14.64 11.90
N LEU A 137 -40.02 -14.17 12.37
CA LEU A 137 -38.92 -13.68 11.54
C LEU A 137 -37.83 -14.73 11.47
N ALA A 138 -37.48 -15.16 10.26
CA ALA A 138 -36.32 -16.00 9.99
C ALA A 138 -35.07 -15.12 9.91
N VAL A 139 -34.15 -15.24 10.87
CA VAL A 139 -33.00 -14.32 11.03
C VAL A 139 -31.69 -14.99 10.61
N PHE A 140 -30.93 -14.26 9.79
CA PHE A 140 -29.63 -14.69 9.30
C PHE A 140 -28.57 -13.62 9.56
N GLU A 141 -27.39 -14.04 10.02
CA GLU A 141 -26.21 -13.18 10.13
C GLU A 141 -25.43 -13.17 8.82
N VAL A 142 -24.98 -11.99 8.41
CA VAL A 142 -24.17 -11.77 7.21
C VAL A 142 -22.69 -12.03 7.50
N ARG A 143 -22.12 -13.11 6.96
CA ARG A 143 -20.72 -13.51 7.23
C ARG A 143 -19.67 -12.65 6.50
N ARG A 144 -20.01 -12.10 5.34
CA ARG A 144 -19.13 -11.24 4.52
C ARG A 144 -19.71 -9.83 4.43
N ARG A 145 -19.79 -9.15 5.57
CA ARG A 145 -20.30 -7.77 5.66
C ARG A 145 -19.34 -6.82 4.94
N ARG A 146 -19.89 -5.80 4.28
CA ARG A 146 -19.11 -4.62 3.93
C ARG A 146 -18.86 -3.83 5.22
N THR A 147 -17.69 -4.01 5.83
CA THR A 147 -17.28 -3.31 7.06
C THR A 147 -16.64 -1.96 6.79
N THR A 148 -16.20 -1.70 5.56
CA THR A 148 -15.58 -0.43 5.17
C THR A 148 -16.65 0.64 5.05
N LEU A 149 -16.58 1.65 5.93
CA LEU A 149 -17.27 2.92 5.76
C LEU A 149 -16.87 3.53 4.39
N CYS A 150 -17.81 4.20 3.73
CA CYS A 150 -17.61 4.88 2.45
C CYS A 150 -18.32 6.24 2.47
N ALA A 151 -17.99 7.20 1.61
CA ALA A 151 -18.58 8.54 1.68
C ALA A 151 -20.13 8.54 1.81
N ARG A 152 -20.82 7.63 1.12
CA ARG A 152 -22.27 7.44 1.26
C ARG A 152 -22.71 7.10 2.69
N ARG A 153 -23.56 7.96 3.24
CA ARG A 153 -24.27 7.90 4.51
C ARG A 153 -25.77 8.09 4.30
N TYR A 154 -26.53 7.91 5.37
CA TYR A 154 -27.98 8.07 5.36
C TYR A 154 -28.43 8.86 6.57
N VAL A 155 -29.24 9.89 6.33
CA VAL A 155 -29.75 10.78 7.38
C VAL A 155 -30.86 10.07 8.17
N PRO A 156 -30.84 10.10 9.52
CA PRO A 156 -31.90 9.52 10.34
C PRO A 156 -33.28 10.06 9.97
N HIS A 157 -34.26 9.17 9.80
CA HIS A 157 -35.60 9.56 9.35
C HIS A 157 -36.31 10.51 10.33
N SER A 158 -36.18 10.24 11.63
CA SER A 158 -36.76 11.08 12.70
C SER A 158 -36.24 12.52 12.69
N MET A 159 -35.06 12.73 12.11
CA MET A 159 -34.40 14.03 12.02
C MET A 159 -34.69 14.72 10.68
N GLY A 160 -34.70 13.94 9.59
CA GLY A 160 -34.79 14.45 8.22
C GLY A 160 -33.60 15.34 7.84
N ILE A 161 -33.54 15.75 6.57
CA ILE A 161 -32.46 16.63 6.07
C ILE A 161 -32.45 17.98 6.81
N ALA A 162 -33.64 18.57 7.03
CA ALA A 162 -33.75 19.87 7.68
C ALA A 162 -33.21 19.84 9.11
N GLY A 163 -33.64 18.85 9.92
CA GLY A 163 -33.16 18.70 11.29
C GLY A 163 -31.68 18.34 11.36
N PHE A 164 -31.17 17.59 10.38
CA PHE A 164 -29.76 17.23 10.31
C PHE A 164 -28.90 18.46 10.07
N LEU A 165 -29.21 19.26 9.05
CA LEU A 165 -28.49 20.49 8.75
C LEU A 165 -28.62 21.52 9.87
N GLY A 166 -29.80 21.64 10.49
CA GLY A 166 -30.01 22.47 11.68
C GLY A 166 -29.08 22.07 12.83
N ARG A 167 -28.98 20.76 13.12
CA ARG A 167 -28.08 20.25 14.16
C ARG A 167 -26.61 20.49 13.86
N LEU A 168 -26.19 20.41 12.59
CA LEU A 168 -24.83 20.80 12.20
C LEU A 168 -24.57 22.26 12.54
N GLY A 169 -25.54 23.16 12.28
CA GLY A 169 -25.47 24.56 12.65
C GLY A 169 -25.38 24.77 14.17
N GLU A 170 -26.27 24.13 14.94
CA GLU A 170 -26.30 24.20 16.41
C GLU A 170 -24.99 23.73 17.07
N GLN A 171 -24.37 22.69 16.51
CA GLN A 171 -23.10 22.14 17.01
C GLN A 171 -21.87 22.84 16.45
N GLY A 172 -22.03 23.92 15.68
CA GLY A 172 -20.91 24.68 15.10
C GLY A 172 -20.07 23.87 14.11
N VAL A 173 -20.68 22.91 13.41
CA VAL A 173 -19.98 22.11 12.41
C VAL A 173 -19.62 22.99 11.22
N ARG A 174 -18.33 23.07 10.92
CA ARG A 174 -17.80 23.77 9.76
C ARG A 174 -18.03 22.89 8.53
N HIS A 175 -19.04 23.28 7.75
CA HIS A 175 -19.51 22.49 6.61
C HIS A 175 -19.82 23.36 5.39
N ALA A 176 -19.93 22.70 4.23
CA ALA A 176 -20.50 23.25 3.02
C ALA A 176 -21.30 22.18 2.26
N VAL A 177 -22.56 22.46 1.93
CA VAL A 177 -23.33 21.67 0.96
C VAL A 177 -22.91 22.07 -0.44
N LEU A 178 -22.27 21.16 -1.17
CA LEU A 178 -21.46 21.50 -2.35
C LEU A 178 -22.29 21.90 -3.58
N ARG A 179 -23.50 21.38 -3.73
CA ARG A 179 -24.35 21.58 -4.91
C ARG A 179 -25.79 21.18 -4.61
N TRP A 180 -26.71 21.60 -5.48
CA TRP A 180 -28.14 21.30 -5.40
C TRP A 180 -28.78 21.75 -4.09
N PHE A 181 -28.24 22.80 -3.48
CA PHE A 181 -28.72 23.31 -2.20
C PHE A 181 -29.99 24.17 -2.33
N ASP A 182 -30.30 24.67 -3.53
CA ASP A 182 -31.44 25.57 -3.78
C ASP A 182 -32.80 24.91 -3.54
N SER A 183 -32.87 23.58 -3.64
CA SER A 183 -34.09 22.79 -3.38
C SER A 183 -34.22 22.34 -1.92
N LEU A 184 -33.20 22.55 -1.09
CA LEU A 184 -33.21 22.10 0.30
C LEU A 184 -34.30 22.81 1.12
N PRO A 185 -34.96 22.10 2.05
CA PRO A 185 -34.68 20.73 2.51
C PRO A 185 -35.28 19.60 1.65
N ASN A 186 -35.93 19.92 0.53
CA ASN A 186 -36.63 18.96 -0.32
C ASN A 186 -35.67 18.31 -1.34
N LEU A 187 -35.29 17.06 -1.10
CA LEU A 187 -34.49 16.29 -2.05
C LEU A 187 -35.37 15.69 -3.15
N ALA A 188 -35.01 15.91 -4.42
CA ALA A 188 -35.69 15.25 -5.52
C ALA A 188 -35.43 13.74 -5.51
N PRO A 189 -36.35 12.92 -6.07
CA PRO A 189 -36.18 11.47 -6.11
C PRO A 189 -34.88 11.04 -6.79
N GLY A 190 -33.98 10.43 -6.02
CA GLY A 190 -32.72 9.88 -6.53
C GLY A 190 -31.51 10.79 -6.34
N GLU A 191 -31.72 12.05 -5.91
CA GLU A 191 -30.66 12.98 -5.51
C GLU A 191 -30.14 12.68 -4.10
N ASP A 192 -28.98 13.22 -3.81
CA ASP A 192 -28.26 13.15 -2.55
C ASP A 192 -27.70 14.50 -2.16
N VAL A 193 -27.43 14.68 -0.87
CA VAL A 193 -26.68 15.83 -0.36
C VAL A 193 -25.20 15.52 -0.44
N ASP A 194 -24.42 16.37 -1.09
CA ASP A 194 -22.97 16.31 -1.05
C ASP A 194 -22.42 17.28 -0.01
N LEU A 195 -21.92 16.74 1.10
CA LEU A 195 -21.48 17.52 2.26
C LEU A 195 -19.96 17.43 2.40
N LEU A 196 -19.30 18.59 2.42
CA LEU A 196 -17.91 18.74 2.82
C LEU A 196 -17.84 19.23 4.26
N ILE A 197 -16.99 18.63 5.09
CA ILE A 197 -16.74 19.02 6.47
C ILE A 197 -15.24 19.05 6.79
N ASP A 198 -14.89 19.66 7.92
CA ASP A 198 -13.55 19.57 8.49
C ASP A 198 -13.20 18.12 8.92
N ASP A 199 -11.92 17.76 8.83
CA ASP A 199 -11.40 16.44 9.21
C ASP A 199 -11.70 16.10 10.68
N GLU A 200 -11.57 17.09 11.58
CA GLU A 200 -11.72 16.91 13.02
C GLU A 200 -13.17 16.60 13.43
N GLN A 201 -14.14 16.95 12.57
CA GLN A 201 -15.56 16.84 12.86
C GLN A 201 -16.19 15.55 12.30
N LEU A 202 -15.39 14.67 11.66
CA LEU A 202 -15.90 13.43 11.07
C LEU A 202 -16.60 12.51 12.08
N ASP A 203 -16.01 12.33 13.26
CA ASP A 203 -16.57 11.45 14.30
C ASP A 203 -17.85 12.03 14.89
N LEU A 204 -17.91 13.35 15.08
CA LEU A 204 -19.11 14.06 15.53
C LEU A 204 -20.27 13.86 14.55
N VAL A 205 -20.04 14.20 13.27
CA VAL A 205 -21.07 14.06 12.22
C VAL A 205 -21.45 12.60 12.00
N GLY A 206 -20.48 11.69 12.10
CA GLY A 206 -20.71 10.25 12.08
C GLY A 206 -21.60 9.77 13.22
N GLY A 207 -21.42 10.33 14.42
CA GLY A 207 -22.26 10.10 15.60
C GLY A 207 -23.71 10.50 15.36
N ILE A 208 -23.93 11.72 14.85
CA ILE A 208 -25.28 12.23 14.51
C ILE A 208 -25.98 11.29 13.52
N LEU A 209 -25.28 10.89 12.45
CA LEU A 209 -25.81 9.98 11.42
C LEU A 209 -26.05 8.54 11.94
N ALA A 210 -25.46 8.18 13.08
CA ALA A 210 -25.61 6.88 13.69
C ALA A 210 -26.81 6.78 14.64
N GLU A 211 -27.42 7.90 15.05
CA GLU A 211 -28.50 7.98 16.04
C GLU A 211 -29.79 7.24 15.64
N GLY A 212 -30.03 7.05 14.34
CA GLY A 212 -31.25 6.40 13.87
C GLY A 212 -31.16 5.80 12.47
N PRO A 213 -32.16 4.98 12.10
CA PRO A 213 -32.27 4.42 10.75
C PRO A 213 -32.66 5.50 9.73
N GLY A 214 -32.13 5.39 8.52
CA GLY A 214 -32.32 6.37 7.45
C GLY A 214 -32.27 5.77 6.06
N ILE A 215 -33.00 6.39 5.13
CA ILE A 215 -32.99 6.08 3.68
C ILE A 215 -32.61 7.26 2.80
N GLN A 216 -32.59 8.49 3.34
CA GLN A 216 -32.21 9.69 2.59
C GLN A 216 -30.69 9.74 2.45
N PRO A 217 -30.14 9.67 1.23
CA PRO A 217 -28.71 9.56 1.03
C PRO A 217 -27.98 10.90 1.18
N LEU A 218 -26.77 10.83 1.71
CA LEU A 218 -25.82 11.94 1.76
C LEU A 218 -24.42 11.39 1.48
N ASP A 219 -23.62 12.05 0.65
CA ASP A 219 -22.19 11.76 0.49
C ASP A 219 -21.40 12.71 1.39
N LEU A 220 -20.69 12.14 2.36
CA LEU A 220 -19.88 12.86 3.35
C LEU A 220 -18.41 12.83 2.94
N TYR A 221 -17.83 14.02 2.72
CA TYR A 221 -16.44 14.24 2.38
C TYR A 221 -15.73 15.06 3.45
N THR A 222 -14.45 14.78 3.66
CA THR A 222 -13.56 15.55 4.55
C THR A 222 -12.43 16.18 3.74
N VAL A 223 -11.76 17.19 4.30
CA VAL A 223 -10.68 17.96 3.67
C VAL A 223 -9.57 17.05 3.15
N THR A 224 -9.08 16.09 3.95
CA THR A 224 -8.00 15.19 3.52
C THR A 224 -8.48 13.84 2.99
N GLY A 225 -9.80 13.62 2.92
CA GLY A 225 -10.37 12.34 2.50
C GLY A 225 -10.06 11.23 3.49
N LEU A 226 -10.37 11.44 4.77
CA LEU A 226 -10.24 10.45 5.83
C LEU A 226 -10.99 9.15 5.50
N PRO A 227 -10.56 7.99 6.04
CA PRO A 227 -11.17 6.70 5.73
C PRO A 227 -12.70 6.71 5.84
N GLY A 228 -13.37 6.37 4.75
CA GLY A 228 -14.83 6.33 4.70
C GLY A 228 -15.49 7.68 4.42
N SER A 229 -14.71 8.71 4.12
CA SER A 229 -15.12 10.02 3.56
C SER A 229 -14.29 10.39 2.32
N ASP A 230 -13.56 9.43 1.76
CA ASP A 230 -12.75 9.60 0.55
C ASP A 230 -13.56 9.38 -0.73
N PHE A 231 -13.05 9.92 -1.83
CA PHE A 231 -13.48 9.63 -3.18
C PHE A 231 -12.43 8.80 -3.89
N ARG A 232 -12.69 7.51 -4.11
CA ARG A 232 -11.74 6.58 -4.78
C ARG A 232 -10.36 6.53 -4.12
N ASN A 233 -10.29 6.55 -2.78
CA ASN A 233 -9.07 6.58 -1.97
C ASN A 233 -8.21 7.85 -2.15
N MET A 234 -8.84 8.97 -2.45
CA MET A 234 -8.25 10.32 -2.45
C MET A 234 -9.26 11.32 -1.89
N PRO A 235 -8.84 12.51 -1.42
CA PRO A 235 -9.77 13.56 -1.07
C PRO A 235 -10.62 13.97 -2.29
N TYR A 236 -11.82 14.47 -2.02
CA TYR A 236 -12.76 14.85 -3.09
C TYR A 236 -12.25 16.05 -3.90
N PHE A 237 -11.67 17.02 -3.22
CA PHE A 237 -10.88 18.10 -3.80
C PHE A 237 -9.45 18.02 -3.25
N PRO A 238 -8.44 18.59 -3.91
CA PRO A 238 -7.18 18.92 -3.26
C PRO A 238 -7.44 19.63 -1.92
N PRO A 239 -6.79 19.25 -0.81
CA PRO A 239 -7.10 19.78 0.53
C PRO A 239 -7.15 21.30 0.62
N ARG A 240 -6.26 22.01 -0.09
CA ARG A 240 -6.30 23.49 -0.13
C ARG A 240 -7.60 24.06 -0.70
N LEU A 241 -8.21 23.39 -1.68
CA LEU A 241 -9.45 23.82 -2.32
C LEU A 241 -10.64 23.50 -1.41
N ALA A 242 -10.63 22.32 -0.77
CA ALA A 242 -11.63 21.97 0.24
C ALA A 242 -11.62 22.98 1.41
N GLU A 243 -10.43 23.36 1.88
CA GLU A 243 -10.25 24.35 2.94
C GLU A 243 -10.74 25.74 2.54
N ALA A 244 -10.47 26.17 1.30
CA ALA A 244 -10.97 27.43 0.75
C ALA A 244 -12.50 27.44 0.68
N ILE A 245 -13.11 26.34 0.20
CA ILE A 245 -14.58 26.19 0.17
C ILE A 245 -15.17 26.33 1.58
N LEU A 246 -14.60 25.64 2.57
CA LEU A 246 -15.10 25.68 3.95
C LEU A 246 -14.90 27.04 4.63
N SER A 247 -13.79 27.71 4.36
CA SER A 247 -13.48 29.05 4.93
C SER A 247 -14.47 30.10 4.43
N ASP A 248 -14.77 30.09 3.13
CA ASP A 248 -15.61 31.10 2.49
C ASP A 248 -17.08 30.69 2.38
N ALA A 249 -17.46 29.54 2.95
CA ALA A 249 -18.82 29.05 2.93
C ALA A 249 -19.78 30.05 3.57
N ARG A 250 -20.90 30.36 2.91
CA ARG A 250 -21.89 31.36 3.35
C ARG A 250 -23.18 30.69 3.84
N PRO A 251 -23.89 31.27 4.82
CA PRO A 251 -25.23 30.82 5.19
C PRO A 251 -26.18 30.87 3.98
N HIS A 252 -27.03 29.85 3.83
CA HIS A 252 -28.04 29.75 2.78
C HIS A 252 -29.38 29.31 3.37
N GLY A 253 -30.43 30.07 3.05
CA GLY A 253 -31.81 29.78 3.44
C GLY A 253 -32.05 29.63 4.96
N GLY A 254 -31.13 30.14 5.80
CA GLY A 254 -31.16 29.93 7.25
C GLY A 254 -30.99 28.48 7.70
N LEU A 255 -30.61 27.57 6.79
CA LEU A 255 -30.63 26.12 7.02
C LEU A 255 -29.24 25.49 7.06
N CYS A 256 -28.36 25.90 6.15
CA CYS A 256 -27.04 25.31 6.01
C CYS A 256 -26.03 26.34 5.49
N ARG A 257 -24.78 25.90 5.36
CA ARG A 257 -23.73 26.67 4.69
C ARG A 257 -23.45 26.08 3.31
N VAL A 258 -23.19 26.92 2.33
CA VAL A 258 -22.90 26.57 0.93
C VAL A 258 -21.65 27.30 0.47
N PRO A 259 -20.97 26.85 -0.61
CA PRO A 259 -19.84 27.59 -1.17
C PRO A 259 -20.21 29.04 -1.50
N SER A 260 -19.22 29.96 -1.47
CA SER A 260 -19.40 31.30 -2.06
C SER A 260 -19.80 31.17 -3.54
N PRO A 261 -20.45 32.17 -4.15
CA PRO A 261 -20.86 32.09 -5.56
C PRO A 261 -19.73 31.66 -6.51
N GLU A 262 -18.55 32.23 -6.35
CA GLU A 262 -17.34 31.86 -7.11
C GLU A 262 -16.90 30.41 -6.84
N HIS A 263 -16.82 30.00 -5.57
CA HIS A 263 -16.47 28.62 -5.21
C HIS A 263 -17.54 27.61 -5.66
N HIS A 264 -18.81 28.02 -5.75
CA HIS A 264 -19.87 27.16 -6.28
C HIS A 264 -19.63 26.88 -7.77
N PHE A 265 -19.35 27.91 -8.57
CA PHE A 265 -18.97 27.74 -9.97
C PHE A 265 -17.74 26.82 -10.11
N LEU A 266 -16.65 27.15 -9.42
CA LEU A 266 -15.38 26.42 -9.53
C LEU A 266 -15.49 24.95 -9.09
N SER A 267 -16.17 24.69 -7.96
CA SER A 267 -16.35 23.32 -7.44
C SER A 267 -17.30 22.48 -8.29
N LEU A 268 -18.32 23.10 -8.91
CA LEU A 268 -19.24 22.43 -9.82
C LEU A 268 -18.56 22.11 -11.17
N ALA A 269 -17.77 23.05 -11.71
CA ALA A 269 -16.95 22.83 -12.89
C ALA A 269 -15.93 21.71 -12.67
N TYR A 270 -15.23 21.74 -11.53
CA TYR A 270 -14.31 20.68 -11.11
C TYR A 270 -15.01 19.31 -11.07
N HIS A 271 -16.20 19.23 -10.47
CA HIS A 271 -16.99 18.00 -10.42
C HIS A 271 -17.37 17.49 -11.81
N ALA A 272 -17.90 18.38 -12.67
CA ALA A 272 -18.31 18.05 -14.03
C ALA A 272 -17.12 17.50 -14.84
N LEU A 273 -15.96 18.15 -14.74
CA LEU A 273 -14.77 17.84 -15.52
C LEU A 273 -14.00 16.62 -14.99
N TYR A 274 -13.62 16.63 -13.72
CA TYR A 274 -12.67 15.67 -13.16
C TYR A 274 -13.33 14.45 -12.52
N HIS A 275 -14.58 14.58 -12.02
CA HIS A 275 -15.33 13.45 -11.45
C HIS A 275 -16.27 12.77 -12.45
N LYS A 276 -16.98 13.54 -13.28
CA LYS A 276 -17.87 12.99 -14.33
C LYS A 276 -17.15 12.83 -15.67
N GLY A 277 -16.36 13.82 -16.11
CA GLY A 277 -15.71 13.85 -17.43
C GLY A 277 -16.73 13.92 -18.56
N GLU A 278 -16.54 13.14 -19.62
CA GLU A 278 -17.50 13.02 -20.75
C GLU A 278 -18.93 12.65 -20.30
N ARG A 279 -19.11 12.05 -19.12
CA ARG A 279 -20.45 11.73 -18.56
C ARG A 279 -21.20 12.95 -18.02
N SER A 280 -20.56 14.11 -17.94
CA SER A 280 -21.24 15.38 -17.62
C SER A 280 -22.09 15.90 -18.79
N GLY A 281 -21.85 15.43 -20.02
CA GLY A 281 -22.53 15.94 -21.21
C GLY A 281 -21.91 17.20 -21.83
N LEU A 282 -20.85 17.74 -21.22
CA LEU A 282 -20.05 18.82 -21.80
C LEU A 282 -19.41 18.37 -23.12
N SER A 283 -19.36 19.26 -24.12
CA SER A 283 -18.69 19.00 -25.39
C SER A 283 -17.17 19.10 -25.25
N ASP A 284 -16.45 18.30 -26.03
CA ASP A 284 -14.98 18.32 -26.15
C ASP A 284 -14.48 19.29 -27.25
N GLY A 285 -15.19 20.41 -27.44
CA GLY A 285 -14.92 21.39 -28.51
C GLY A 285 -15.19 20.90 -29.94
N SER A 286 -15.33 19.59 -30.18
CA SER A 286 -15.61 19.01 -31.50
C SER A 286 -17.11 18.95 -31.86
N GLY A 287 -17.96 19.49 -30.99
CA GLY A 287 -19.43 19.46 -31.13
C GLY A 287 -20.08 18.11 -30.75
N HIS A 288 -19.30 17.10 -30.36
CA HIS A 288 -19.85 15.83 -29.87
C HIS A 288 -20.32 15.92 -28.42
N ARG A 289 -21.63 15.67 -28.18
CA ARG A 289 -22.22 15.57 -26.84
C ARG A 289 -22.51 14.12 -26.47
N SER A 290 -22.16 13.74 -25.24
CA SER A 290 -22.54 12.45 -24.65
C SER A 290 -24.05 12.42 -24.36
N LYS A 291 -24.75 11.36 -24.80
CA LYS A 291 -26.23 11.27 -24.78
C LYS A 291 -26.87 10.97 -23.40
N GLN A 292 -26.12 10.90 -22.30
CA GLN A 292 -26.66 10.44 -20.99
C GLN A 292 -26.13 11.25 -19.78
N ALA A 293 -26.28 12.58 -19.81
CA ALA A 293 -26.02 13.40 -18.63
C ALA A 293 -27.22 13.39 -17.66
N GLU A 294 -26.96 13.36 -16.35
CA GLU A 294 -28.01 13.44 -15.31
C GLU A 294 -28.57 14.85 -15.14
N HIS A 295 -27.74 15.87 -15.40
CA HIS A 295 -28.08 17.28 -15.33
C HIS A 295 -27.52 18.01 -16.54
N ASP A 296 -28.12 19.14 -16.92
CA ASP A 296 -27.59 20.01 -17.96
C ASP A 296 -26.50 20.93 -17.38
N TYR A 297 -25.30 20.37 -17.22
CA TYR A 297 -24.15 21.13 -16.73
C TYR A 297 -23.79 22.31 -17.63
N THR A 298 -24.13 22.28 -18.92
CA THR A 298 -23.82 23.38 -19.85
C THR A 298 -24.66 24.60 -19.49
N ALA A 299 -25.96 24.43 -19.35
CA ALA A 299 -26.86 25.52 -18.98
C ALA A 299 -26.61 26.03 -17.56
N ILE A 300 -26.37 25.12 -16.60
CA ILE A 300 -26.16 25.49 -15.19
C ILE A 300 -24.85 26.26 -15.00
N LEU A 301 -23.74 25.75 -15.54
CA LEU A 301 -22.45 26.45 -15.44
C LEU A 301 -22.44 27.75 -16.25
N GLY A 302 -23.14 27.79 -17.40
CA GLY A 302 -23.31 29.01 -18.18
C GLY A 302 -24.05 30.09 -17.39
N GLY A 303 -25.19 29.76 -16.77
CA GLY A 303 -25.92 30.72 -15.93
C GLY A 303 -25.10 31.23 -14.74
N LEU A 304 -24.36 30.34 -14.06
CA LEU A 304 -23.45 30.74 -12.99
C LEU A 304 -22.31 31.65 -13.49
N ALA A 305 -21.78 31.40 -14.69
CA ALA A 305 -20.75 32.24 -15.30
C ALA A 305 -21.30 33.63 -15.64
N ASP A 306 -22.49 33.69 -16.25
CA ASP A 306 -23.17 34.95 -16.59
C ASP A 306 -23.45 35.80 -15.35
N ASP A 307 -23.97 35.18 -14.28
CA ASP A 307 -24.26 35.84 -13.00
C ASP A 307 -23.01 36.42 -12.32
N LEU A 308 -21.85 35.79 -12.55
CA LEU A 308 -20.55 36.20 -12.00
C LEU A 308 -19.76 37.09 -12.96
N GLY A 309 -20.22 37.30 -14.20
CA GLY A 309 -19.47 37.99 -15.24
C GLY A 309 -18.19 37.28 -15.66
N ILE A 310 -18.17 35.94 -15.60
CA ILE A 310 -17.02 35.11 -15.98
C ILE A 310 -17.09 34.81 -17.48
N ASP A 311 -16.06 35.25 -18.21
CA ASP A 311 -15.88 34.89 -19.63
C ASP A 311 -15.18 33.52 -19.74
N VAL A 312 -15.96 32.46 -19.97
CA VAL A 312 -15.44 31.10 -20.10
C VAL A 312 -16.28 30.26 -21.05
N GLU A 313 -15.60 29.50 -21.89
CA GLU A 313 -16.25 28.52 -22.75
C GLU A 313 -16.66 27.28 -21.93
N ILE A 314 -17.96 26.96 -21.89
CA ILE A 314 -18.51 25.81 -21.14
C ILE A 314 -18.31 24.49 -21.91
N THR A 315 -17.05 24.18 -22.20
CA THR A 315 -16.56 22.94 -22.81
C THR A 315 -15.58 22.23 -21.87
N LEU A 316 -15.22 20.98 -22.17
CA LEU A 316 -14.20 20.27 -21.36
C LEU A 316 -12.86 21.02 -21.40
N GLU A 317 -12.44 21.48 -22.57
CA GLU A 317 -11.21 22.23 -22.81
C GLU A 317 -11.25 23.63 -22.19
N GLY A 318 -12.35 24.37 -22.39
CA GLY A 318 -12.52 25.71 -21.86
C GLY A 318 -12.49 25.74 -20.34
N LEU A 319 -13.22 24.82 -19.70
CA LEU A 319 -13.23 24.69 -18.25
C LEU A 319 -11.89 24.17 -17.69
N ASP A 320 -11.18 23.25 -18.37
CA ASP A 320 -9.85 22.82 -17.91
C ASP A 320 -8.86 23.98 -17.90
N ARG A 321 -8.85 24.79 -18.97
CA ARG A 321 -8.01 26.00 -19.05
C ARG A 321 -8.35 26.99 -17.94
N TYR A 322 -9.63 27.29 -17.77
CA TYR A 322 -10.09 28.21 -16.73
C TYR A 322 -9.72 27.73 -15.32
N LEU A 323 -9.92 26.44 -15.03
CA LEU A 323 -9.53 25.86 -13.74
C LEU A 323 -8.01 25.80 -13.57
N ASP A 324 -7.21 25.67 -14.64
CA ASP A 324 -5.74 25.73 -14.54
C ASP A 324 -5.28 27.15 -14.18
N GLU A 325 -5.78 28.16 -14.91
CA GLU A 325 -5.48 29.58 -14.71
C GLU A 325 -5.83 30.06 -13.29
N HIS A 326 -6.92 29.53 -12.72
CA HIS A 326 -7.37 29.85 -11.36
C HIS A 326 -6.76 28.94 -10.30
N SER A 327 -5.79 28.08 -10.65
CA SER A 327 -5.20 27.11 -9.73
C SER A 327 -6.23 26.19 -9.07
N TRP A 328 -7.26 25.74 -9.79
CA TRP A 328 -8.24 24.72 -9.38
C TRP A 328 -8.03 23.36 -10.03
N ARG A 329 -7.18 23.28 -11.06
CA ARG A 329 -6.80 22.02 -11.69
C ARG A 329 -6.17 21.04 -10.68
N PRO A 330 -6.60 19.77 -10.63
CA PRO A 330 -6.01 18.79 -9.75
C PRO A 330 -4.54 18.56 -10.09
N PRO A 331 -3.68 18.32 -9.09
CA PRO A 331 -2.31 17.91 -9.35
C PRO A 331 -2.23 16.64 -10.20
N ARG A 332 -1.13 16.48 -10.93
CA ARG A 332 -0.97 15.40 -11.91
C ARG A 332 -1.22 14.02 -11.33
N ASP A 333 -0.69 13.71 -10.15
CA ASP A 333 -0.88 12.41 -9.51
C ASP A 333 -2.36 12.11 -9.19
N MET A 334 -3.14 13.14 -8.86
CA MET A 334 -4.60 13.06 -8.69
C MET A 334 -5.29 12.87 -10.06
N LEU A 335 -4.94 13.64 -11.09
CA LEU A 335 -5.45 13.47 -12.45
C LEU A 335 -5.25 12.04 -12.95
N GLU A 336 -4.05 11.51 -12.75
CA GLU A 336 -3.74 10.16 -13.17
C GLU A 336 -4.57 9.11 -12.39
N ARG A 337 -4.89 9.32 -11.11
CA ARG A 337 -5.81 8.43 -10.38
C ARG A 337 -7.24 8.53 -10.92
N LEU A 338 -7.68 9.73 -11.28
CA LEU A 338 -9.00 9.97 -11.87
C LEU A 338 -9.11 9.35 -13.27
N ALA A 339 -8.02 9.34 -14.04
CA ALA A 339 -7.90 8.76 -15.39
C ALA A 339 -8.26 7.27 -15.47
N VAL A 340 -8.25 6.54 -14.35
CA VAL A 340 -8.71 5.14 -14.30
C VAL A 340 -10.17 5.02 -14.73
N GLY A 341 -11.02 5.96 -14.29
CA GLY A 341 -12.46 5.95 -14.55
C GLY A 341 -13.00 7.17 -15.29
N ASN A 342 -12.12 8.08 -15.73
CA ASN A 342 -12.46 9.30 -16.46
C ASN A 342 -11.60 9.38 -17.73
N ARG A 343 -12.23 9.31 -18.90
CA ARG A 343 -11.53 9.38 -20.21
C ARG A 343 -10.92 10.76 -20.47
N TRP A 344 -11.57 11.83 -20.02
CA TRP A 344 -11.05 13.19 -20.12
C TRP A 344 -9.73 13.33 -19.35
N ALA A 345 -9.74 13.00 -18.05
CA ALA A 345 -8.52 13.02 -17.24
C ALA A 345 -7.41 12.13 -17.82
N ARG A 346 -7.76 11.03 -18.50
CA ARG A 346 -6.79 10.21 -19.21
C ARG A 346 -6.13 10.97 -20.35
N ARG A 347 -6.89 11.67 -21.19
CA ARG A 347 -6.33 12.51 -22.28
C ARG A 347 -5.33 13.52 -21.71
N LEU A 348 -5.68 14.25 -20.64
CA LEU A 348 -4.80 15.21 -19.97
C LEU A 348 -3.46 14.62 -19.48
N THR A 349 -3.46 13.33 -19.13
CA THR A 349 -2.23 12.63 -18.68
C THR A 349 -1.50 11.90 -19.80
N SER A 350 -2.12 11.75 -20.98
CA SER A 350 -1.60 10.96 -22.11
C SER A 350 -0.55 11.70 -22.92
N ASP A 351 -0.57 13.03 -22.93
CA ASP A 351 0.38 13.84 -23.72
C ASP A 351 1.85 13.59 -23.34
N ASN A 352 2.10 13.12 -22.11
CA ASN A 352 3.43 12.71 -21.63
C ASN A 352 3.74 11.21 -21.80
N ALA A 353 2.78 10.37 -22.19
CA ALA A 353 3.00 8.93 -22.37
C ALA A 353 3.94 8.61 -23.55
N ASN A 354 4.10 9.56 -24.47
CA ASN A 354 5.00 9.45 -25.62
C ASN A 354 6.43 9.89 -25.31
N LEU A 355 6.69 10.51 -24.15
CA LEU A 355 8.05 10.85 -23.73
C LEU A 355 8.74 9.61 -23.15
N PRO A 356 9.99 9.30 -23.56
CA PRO A 356 10.76 8.21 -22.97
C PRO A 356 10.79 8.36 -21.45
N GLU A 357 10.34 7.33 -20.73
CA GLU A 357 10.39 7.31 -19.28
C GLU A 357 11.78 6.89 -18.80
N ASP A 358 12.40 7.69 -17.93
CA ASP A 358 13.62 7.30 -17.24
C ASP A 358 13.31 6.56 -15.92
N ALA A 359 13.27 5.24 -15.99
CA ALA A 359 13.03 4.39 -14.81
C ALA A 359 14.15 4.46 -13.75
N GLY A 360 15.32 5.02 -14.08
CA GLY A 360 16.42 5.22 -13.13
C GLY A 360 16.19 6.40 -12.18
N LEU A 361 15.43 7.42 -12.61
CA LEU A 361 15.22 8.65 -11.85
C LEU A 361 14.21 8.44 -10.71
N GLY A 362 14.60 8.77 -9.48
CA GLY A 362 13.78 8.66 -8.28
C GLY A 362 13.82 9.93 -7.43
N VAL A 363 12.67 10.34 -6.88
CA VAL A 363 12.59 11.43 -5.90
C VAL A 363 12.02 10.90 -4.60
N PHE A 364 12.71 11.18 -3.50
CA PHE A 364 12.27 10.88 -2.15
C PHE A 364 11.97 12.18 -1.41
N VAL A 365 10.74 12.34 -0.96
CA VAL A 365 10.28 13.50 -0.21
C VAL A 365 10.25 13.15 1.28
N VAL A 366 11.22 13.67 2.01
CA VAL A 366 11.36 13.51 3.46
C VAL A 366 10.38 14.47 4.14
N ARG A 367 9.64 13.95 5.12
CA ARG A 367 8.67 14.74 5.89
C ARG A 367 9.31 15.30 7.15
N GLN A 368 8.69 16.29 7.78
CA GLN A 368 9.23 17.01 8.93
C GLN A 368 9.84 16.10 10.02
N LEU A 369 9.10 15.07 10.48
CA LEU A 369 9.63 14.14 11.50
C LEU A 369 10.83 13.31 10.98
N GLY A 370 10.94 13.10 9.67
CA GLY A 370 12.08 12.41 9.06
C GLY A 370 13.38 13.22 9.05
N LEU A 371 13.33 14.51 9.35
CA LEU A 371 14.51 15.37 9.52
C LEU A 371 15.03 15.43 10.96
N GLU A 372 14.27 14.93 11.93
CA GLU A 372 14.70 14.96 13.33
C GLU A 372 15.97 14.13 13.57
N GLY A 373 16.86 14.66 14.42
CA GLY A 373 18.18 14.08 14.65
C GLY A 373 19.01 14.00 13.36
N ASN A 374 19.73 12.90 13.16
CA ASN A 374 20.50 12.64 11.93
C ASN A 374 19.67 11.88 10.88
N GLY A 375 18.36 12.15 10.81
CA GLY A 375 17.40 11.39 10.01
C GLY A 375 17.67 11.45 8.51
N LEU A 376 17.97 12.64 7.98
CA LEU A 376 18.26 12.83 6.56
C LEU A 376 19.49 12.03 6.11
N GLU A 377 20.59 12.08 6.86
CA GLU A 377 21.80 11.31 6.55
C GLU A 377 21.54 9.80 6.63
N LYS A 378 20.79 9.34 7.63
CA LYS A 378 20.38 7.93 7.72
C LYS A 378 19.56 7.49 6.49
N ILE A 379 18.68 8.35 5.99
CA ILE A 379 17.91 8.09 4.76
C ILE A 379 18.84 8.00 3.56
N LYS A 380 19.75 8.97 3.38
CA LYS A 380 20.73 9.00 2.29
C LYS A 380 21.59 7.74 2.28
N SER A 381 22.18 7.37 3.42
CA SER A 381 22.96 6.15 3.54
C SER A 381 22.16 4.89 3.18
N LEU A 382 20.88 4.80 3.57
CA LEU A 382 20.03 3.67 3.19
C LEU A 382 19.71 3.62 1.69
N LEU A 383 19.56 4.78 1.05
CA LEU A 383 19.36 4.88 -0.41
C LEU A 383 20.62 4.44 -1.16
N GLU A 384 21.78 4.93 -0.77
CA GLU A 384 23.09 4.54 -1.34
C GLU A 384 23.36 3.04 -1.15
N GLN A 385 23.04 2.48 0.02
CA GLN A 385 23.13 1.03 0.27
C GLN A 385 22.19 0.21 -0.63
N GLN A 386 21.08 0.79 -1.13
CA GLN A 386 20.26 0.14 -2.16
C GLN A 386 20.77 0.37 -3.60
N GLY A 387 21.86 1.12 -3.76
CA GLY A 387 22.52 1.37 -5.03
C GLY A 387 22.07 2.64 -5.74
N PHE A 388 21.37 3.55 -5.07
CA PHE A 388 21.04 4.85 -5.66
C PHE A 388 22.25 5.78 -5.58
N GLU A 389 22.53 6.49 -6.68
CA GLU A 389 23.39 7.67 -6.64
C GLU A 389 22.54 8.88 -6.23
N ILE A 390 23.01 9.69 -5.29
CA ILE A 390 22.34 10.93 -4.92
C ILE A 390 22.79 12.03 -5.89
N LEU A 391 21.83 12.58 -6.63
CA LEU A 391 22.07 13.67 -7.58
C LEU A 391 21.99 15.04 -6.89
N ALA A 392 20.99 15.22 -6.03
CA ALA A 392 20.79 16.46 -5.28
C ALA A 392 20.01 16.20 -3.99
N GLU A 393 20.19 17.12 -3.05
CA GLU A 393 19.38 17.25 -1.85
C GLU A 393 18.94 18.70 -1.68
N LYS A 394 17.75 18.91 -1.12
CA LYS A 394 17.25 20.24 -0.78
C LYS A 394 16.40 20.17 0.49
N VAL A 395 16.77 20.93 1.51
CA VAL A 395 15.88 21.23 2.63
C VAL A 395 14.95 22.36 2.18
N LEU A 396 13.65 22.15 2.33
CA LEU A 396 12.64 23.09 1.85
C LEU A 396 12.46 24.23 2.85
N SER A 397 12.40 25.46 2.35
CA SER A 397 11.91 26.59 3.13
C SER A 397 10.42 26.40 3.50
N PRO A 398 9.89 27.13 4.49
CA PRO A 398 8.48 27.03 4.86
C PRO A 398 7.52 27.27 3.68
N ARG A 399 7.86 28.21 2.78
CA ARG A 399 7.04 28.50 1.58
C ARG A 399 7.07 27.36 0.57
N GLU A 400 8.25 26.80 0.31
CA GLU A 400 8.40 25.64 -0.60
C GLU A 400 7.73 24.39 -0.02
N SER A 401 7.85 24.18 1.29
CA SER A 401 7.17 23.10 2.02
C SER A 401 5.66 23.18 1.84
N GLN A 402 5.07 24.37 2.03
CA GLN A 402 3.64 24.59 1.85
C GLN A 402 3.22 24.38 0.39
N TYR A 403 3.98 24.93 -0.57
CA TYR A 403 3.70 24.72 -1.99
C TYR A 403 3.76 23.24 -2.39
N ALA A 404 4.84 22.54 -2.02
CA ALA A 404 5.00 21.10 -2.26
C ALA A 404 3.90 20.28 -1.58
N ALA A 405 3.47 20.69 -0.38
CA ALA A 405 2.38 20.05 0.34
C ALA A 405 1.05 20.10 -0.44
N THR A 406 0.88 21.08 -1.35
CA THR A 406 -0.34 21.21 -2.17
C THR A 406 -0.24 20.53 -3.54
N CYS A 407 0.96 20.50 -4.11
CA CYS A 407 1.18 20.01 -5.48
C CYS A 407 1.55 18.52 -5.54
N ILE A 408 2.06 17.94 -4.45
CA ILE A 408 2.50 16.55 -4.41
C ILE A 408 1.51 15.71 -3.60
N ARG A 409 1.31 14.44 -4.02
CA ARG A 409 0.43 13.47 -3.35
C ARG A 409 -1.05 13.94 -3.34
N GLY A 410 -1.48 14.67 -4.38
CA GLY A 410 -2.82 15.26 -4.46
C GLY A 410 -3.12 16.23 -3.33
N GLY A 411 -2.07 16.79 -2.71
CA GLY A 411 -2.15 17.66 -1.54
C GLY A 411 -2.36 16.93 -0.21
N ASN A 412 -2.48 15.60 -0.19
CA ASN A 412 -2.78 14.84 1.02
C ASN A 412 -1.48 14.45 1.74
N TRP A 413 -1.16 15.17 2.81
CA TRP A 413 -0.06 14.86 3.75
C TRP A 413 -0.56 14.48 5.14
N GLY A 414 -1.78 13.93 5.26
CA GLY A 414 -2.29 13.45 6.54
C GLY A 414 -1.52 12.25 7.12
N ARG A 415 -1.97 11.77 8.28
CA ARG A 415 -1.39 10.58 8.96
C ARG A 415 -1.49 9.28 8.16
N GLY A 416 -2.44 9.20 7.24
CA GLY A 416 -2.70 7.97 6.48
C GLY A 416 -3.12 6.83 7.41
N PRO A 417 -2.57 5.61 7.26
CA PRO A 417 -2.91 4.47 8.11
C PRO A 417 -2.28 4.53 9.51
N TRP A 418 -1.42 5.51 9.79
CA TRP A 418 -0.70 5.64 11.04
C TRP A 418 -1.48 6.49 12.05
N LYS A 419 -1.16 6.35 13.34
CA LYS A 419 -1.75 7.17 14.41
C LYS A 419 -1.27 8.62 14.35
N VAL A 420 0.00 8.82 13.97
CA VAL A 420 0.66 10.13 13.91
C VAL A 420 1.07 10.48 12.49
N SER A 421 0.97 11.77 12.15
CA SER A 421 1.43 12.31 10.87
C SER A 421 2.93 12.53 10.88
N GLY A 422 3.59 12.26 9.75
CA GLY A 422 5.02 12.58 9.57
C GLY A 422 5.31 14.07 9.34
N GLY A 423 4.28 14.93 9.29
CA GLY A 423 4.38 16.36 9.01
C GLY A 423 4.34 16.72 7.52
N ALA A 424 4.53 18.01 7.20
CA ALA A 424 4.60 18.47 5.81
C ALA A 424 5.89 17.96 5.10
N PRO A 425 5.99 18.03 3.77
CA PRO A 425 7.25 17.88 3.04
C PRO A 425 8.30 18.83 3.60
N ALA A 426 9.49 18.34 3.94
CA ALA A 426 10.52 19.15 4.58
C ALA A 426 11.87 19.06 3.86
N ALA A 427 12.14 17.97 3.15
CA ALA A 427 13.30 17.89 2.25
C ALA A 427 13.02 17.00 1.04
N ALA A 428 13.82 17.17 0.01
CA ALA A 428 13.83 16.37 -1.21
C ALA A 428 15.21 15.74 -1.40
N VAL A 429 15.24 14.46 -1.77
CA VAL A 429 16.45 13.75 -2.20
C VAL A 429 16.20 13.20 -3.61
N VAL A 430 16.94 13.72 -4.59
CA VAL A 430 16.88 13.29 -5.98
C VAL A 430 17.95 12.23 -6.20
N THR A 431 17.57 11.12 -6.81
CA THR A 431 18.43 9.95 -6.96
C THR A 431 18.41 9.39 -8.38
N TYR A 432 19.48 8.69 -8.74
CA TYR A 432 19.58 7.96 -9.99
C TYR A 432 20.04 6.52 -9.79
N ASP A 433 19.38 5.60 -10.48
CA ASP A 433 19.75 4.19 -10.55
C ASP A 433 19.98 3.80 -12.02
N PRO A 434 21.23 3.67 -12.47
CA PRO A 434 21.52 3.31 -13.86
C PRO A 434 21.21 1.85 -14.21
N GLU A 435 20.74 1.06 -13.22
CA GLU A 435 20.33 -0.35 -13.37
C GLU A 435 18.99 -0.60 -12.65
N PRO A 436 17.89 0.02 -13.13
CA PRO A 436 16.59 -0.08 -12.49
C PRO A 436 16.07 -1.53 -12.52
N ILE A 437 15.47 -1.97 -11.41
CA ILE A 437 14.96 -3.35 -11.29
C ILE A 437 13.48 -3.38 -11.70
N LYS A 438 13.16 -4.17 -12.71
CA LYS A 438 11.76 -4.38 -13.13
C LYS A 438 10.89 -4.93 -11.98
N PRO A 439 9.75 -4.29 -11.67
CA PRO A 439 8.84 -4.78 -10.63
C PRO A 439 8.21 -6.12 -10.97
N THR A 440 8.01 -6.94 -9.94
CA THR A 440 7.27 -8.20 -10.05
C THR A 440 5.77 -7.94 -10.22
N SER A 441 5.04 -8.90 -10.79
CA SER A 441 3.57 -8.80 -10.92
C SER A 441 2.86 -8.61 -9.57
N ARG A 442 3.46 -9.07 -8.45
CA ARG A 442 2.93 -8.82 -7.11
C ARG A 442 3.09 -7.36 -6.71
N GLN A 443 4.22 -6.74 -7.02
CA GLN A 443 4.47 -5.33 -6.75
C GLN A 443 3.56 -4.46 -7.63
N LEU A 444 3.41 -4.76 -8.93
CA LEU A 444 2.53 -4.02 -9.83
C LEU A 444 1.06 -4.09 -9.43
N ARG A 445 0.61 -5.19 -8.81
CA ARG A 445 -0.76 -5.23 -8.23
C ARG A 445 -0.96 -4.25 -7.08
N GLN A 446 0.10 -3.90 -6.34
CA GLN A 446 0.05 -2.97 -5.22
C GLN A 446 0.38 -1.53 -5.67
N PHE A 447 1.33 -1.38 -6.60
CA PHE A 447 1.82 -0.12 -7.14
C PHE A 447 1.82 -0.22 -8.68
N PRO A 448 0.68 0.01 -9.35
CA PRO A 448 0.51 -0.25 -10.78
C PRO A 448 1.45 0.53 -11.69
N ARG A 449 1.92 1.70 -11.24
CA ARG A 449 2.81 2.58 -12.01
C ARG A 449 4.29 2.41 -11.69
N LEU A 450 4.63 1.53 -10.75
CA LEU A 450 6.02 1.36 -10.35
C LEU A 450 6.86 0.91 -11.54
N THR A 451 7.94 1.62 -11.85
CA THR A 451 8.88 1.24 -12.92
C THR A 451 10.23 0.77 -12.42
N ASN A 452 10.64 1.20 -11.22
CA ASN A 452 11.81 0.68 -10.52
C ASN A 452 11.45 0.10 -9.15
N ALA A 453 11.63 -1.21 -8.99
CA ALA A 453 11.36 -1.92 -7.76
C ALA A 453 12.20 -1.44 -6.56
N ARG A 454 13.33 -0.77 -6.80
CA ARG A 454 14.19 -0.22 -5.75
C ARG A 454 13.57 0.98 -5.03
N LEU A 455 12.66 1.72 -5.65
CA LEU A 455 11.93 2.82 -5.00
C LEU A 455 11.12 2.34 -3.77
N LEU A 456 10.82 1.04 -3.70
CA LEU A 456 10.20 0.42 -2.53
C LEU A 456 11.11 0.36 -1.29
N VAL A 457 12.37 0.80 -1.39
CA VAL A 457 13.25 1.07 -0.24
C VAL A 457 12.58 1.97 0.80
N LYS A 458 11.63 2.82 0.39
CA LYS A 458 10.78 3.62 1.31
C LYS A 458 10.18 2.79 2.44
N LYS A 459 9.85 1.51 2.21
CA LYS A 459 9.36 0.61 3.26
C LYS A 459 10.44 0.29 4.30
N LYS A 460 11.64 -0.10 3.84
CA LYS A 460 12.78 -0.37 4.74
C LYS A 460 13.17 0.86 5.55
N ILE A 461 13.16 2.03 4.93
CA ILE A 461 13.47 3.29 5.60
C ILE A 461 12.44 3.59 6.70
N ARG A 462 11.14 3.45 6.40
CA ARG A 462 10.07 3.63 7.40
C ARG A 462 10.18 2.60 8.53
N ASP A 463 10.50 1.35 8.22
CA ASP A 463 10.68 0.31 9.24
C ASP A 463 11.88 0.63 10.15
N ALA A 464 12.99 1.09 9.57
CA ALA A 464 14.19 1.48 10.32
C ALA A 464 14.02 2.76 11.15
N PHE A 465 13.10 3.65 10.76
CA PHE A 465 12.76 4.86 11.51
C PHE A 465 11.79 4.55 12.66
N ASN A 466 10.80 3.69 12.41
CA ASN A 466 9.81 3.31 13.42
C ASN A 466 10.27 2.17 14.34
N ALA A 467 11.47 1.61 14.11
CA ALA A 467 12.03 0.53 14.91
C ALA A 467 12.19 0.98 16.37
N GLY A 468 11.58 0.24 17.31
CA GLY A 468 11.61 0.56 18.74
C GLY A 468 10.57 1.57 19.21
N LEU A 469 9.78 2.18 18.31
CA LEU A 469 8.71 3.10 18.70
C LEU A 469 7.41 2.35 19.04
N PRO A 470 6.68 2.79 20.10
CA PRO A 470 5.30 2.37 20.37
C PRO A 470 4.37 2.64 19.18
N GLU A 471 3.31 1.84 19.01
CA GLU A 471 2.40 1.95 17.86
C GLU A 471 1.77 3.34 17.74
N GLU A 472 1.52 4.00 18.87
CA GLU A 472 0.93 5.33 18.96
C GLU A 472 1.84 6.42 18.40
N GLN A 473 3.16 6.19 18.35
CA GLN A 473 4.14 7.18 17.88
C GLN A 473 4.61 6.91 16.45
N ARG A 474 4.26 5.76 15.86
CA ARG A 474 4.71 5.40 14.52
C ARG A 474 4.06 6.30 13.48
N CYS A 475 4.85 6.67 12.48
CA CYS A 475 4.42 7.55 11.41
C CYS A 475 5.05 7.21 10.05
N ASN A 476 4.54 7.84 9.00
CA ASN A 476 5.14 7.79 7.67
C ASN A 476 6.08 8.99 7.50
N VAL A 477 7.40 8.79 7.57
CA VAL A 477 8.43 9.83 7.45
C VAL A 477 8.92 10.14 6.04
N LEU A 478 8.56 9.32 5.05
CA LEU A 478 9.12 9.39 3.70
C LEU A 478 8.09 9.04 2.64
N HIS A 479 7.97 9.88 1.61
CA HIS A 479 7.28 9.55 0.36
C HIS A 479 8.31 9.35 -0.77
N SER A 480 7.96 8.60 -1.81
CA SER A 480 8.76 8.53 -3.03
C SER A 480 7.86 8.61 -4.24
N SER A 481 8.39 9.11 -5.35
CA SER A 481 7.82 8.87 -6.66
C SER A 481 7.70 7.37 -6.93
N ASP A 482 6.77 7.01 -7.80
CA ASP A 482 6.55 5.65 -8.27
C ASP A 482 7.23 5.40 -9.62
N ASN A 483 7.49 6.43 -10.42
CA ASN A 483 8.03 6.29 -11.78
C ASN A 483 8.84 7.52 -12.24
N GLY A 484 9.47 7.43 -13.42
CA GLY A 484 10.38 8.47 -13.94
C GLY A 484 9.68 9.79 -14.28
N HIS A 485 8.45 9.72 -14.81
CA HIS A 485 7.67 10.91 -15.12
C HIS A 485 7.27 11.67 -13.85
N GLU A 486 6.78 10.97 -12.83
CA GLU A 486 6.44 11.56 -11.54
C GLU A 486 7.68 12.13 -10.83
N SER A 487 8.83 11.47 -10.96
CA SER A 487 10.11 12.01 -10.49
C SER A 487 10.42 13.38 -11.12
N LEU A 488 10.24 13.52 -12.44
CA LEU A 488 10.49 14.79 -13.13
C LEU A 488 9.53 15.89 -12.68
N ASP A 489 8.25 15.57 -12.48
CA ASP A 489 7.27 16.54 -11.95
C ASP A 489 7.64 16.99 -10.54
N TYR A 490 8.07 16.05 -9.69
CA TYR A 490 8.50 16.39 -8.34
C TYR A 490 9.74 17.27 -8.35
N ILE A 491 10.71 17.01 -9.25
CA ILE A 491 11.89 17.88 -9.40
C ILE A 491 11.45 19.29 -9.82
N ARG A 492 10.54 19.43 -10.79
CA ARG A 492 10.01 20.73 -11.23
C ARG A 492 9.26 21.48 -10.12
N ILE A 493 8.68 20.77 -9.15
CA ILE A 493 8.00 21.37 -7.99
C ILE A 493 9.00 21.75 -6.89
N LEU A 494 9.97 20.88 -6.60
CA LEU A 494 10.83 20.97 -5.42
C LEU A 494 12.13 21.75 -5.69
N ILE A 495 12.71 21.55 -6.87
CA ILE A 495 14.01 22.11 -7.28
C ILE A 495 13.95 22.55 -8.77
N PRO A 496 13.01 23.43 -9.15
CA PRO A 496 12.80 23.83 -10.55
C PRO A 496 14.08 24.32 -11.23
N GLU A 497 14.90 25.08 -10.50
CA GLU A 497 16.16 25.67 -10.96
C GLU A 497 17.20 24.63 -11.41
N ALA A 498 17.14 23.40 -10.87
CA ALA A 498 18.12 22.34 -11.16
C ALA A 498 17.56 21.26 -12.09
N ALA A 499 16.31 21.38 -12.56
CA ALA A 499 15.61 20.29 -13.24
C ALA A 499 16.36 19.78 -14.48
N GLU A 500 16.80 20.69 -15.36
CA GLU A 500 17.54 20.31 -16.56
C GLU A 500 18.94 19.76 -16.25
N ASP A 501 19.64 20.35 -15.27
CA ASP A 501 20.97 19.90 -14.88
C ASP A 501 20.96 18.49 -14.29
N LEU A 502 19.93 18.18 -13.48
CA LEU A 502 19.74 16.86 -12.91
C LEU A 502 19.46 15.81 -13.99
N GLN A 503 18.67 16.17 -15.01
CA GLN A 503 18.40 15.29 -16.15
C GLN A 503 19.68 15.05 -16.97
N ARG A 504 20.44 16.09 -17.30
CA ARG A 504 21.75 15.95 -17.98
C ARG A 504 22.73 15.10 -17.18
N ARG A 505 22.72 15.21 -15.85
CA ARG A 505 23.58 14.39 -14.97
C ARG A 505 23.15 12.93 -14.97
N ALA A 506 21.84 12.64 -14.92
CA ALA A 506 21.31 11.29 -15.06
C ALA A 506 21.73 10.65 -16.39
N GLU A 507 21.58 11.36 -17.51
CA GLU A 507 22.01 10.91 -18.84
C GLU A 507 23.51 10.60 -18.88
N ARG A 508 24.36 11.48 -18.32
CA ARG A 508 25.81 11.24 -18.24
C ARG A 508 26.15 9.98 -17.44
N ILE A 509 25.47 9.74 -16.31
CA ILE A 509 25.67 8.53 -15.50
C ILE A 509 25.25 7.29 -16.29
N GLN A 510 24.12 7.35 -16.99
CA GLN A 510 23.63 6.25 -17.81
C GLN A 510 24.59 5.92 -18.95
N SER A 511 25.07 6.94 -19.68
CA SER A 511 26.05 6.76 -20.76
C SER A 511 27.36 6.18 -20.24
N ALA A 512 27.87 6.66 -19.10
CA ALA A 512 29.09 6.12 -18.50
C ALA A 512 28.94 4.68 -18.01
N TYR A 513 27.72 4.23 -17.71
CA TYR A 513 27.40 2.89 -17.24
C TYR A 513 27.04 1.91 -18.37
N ALA A 514 26.97 2.39 -19.61
CA ALA A 514 26.75 1.57 -20.79
C ALA A 514 27.94 0.62 -21.03
N THR A 515 27.66 -0.47 -21.75
CA THR A 515 28.69 -1.46 -22.12
C THR A 515 28.87 -1.40 -23.62
N ASP A 516 30.08 -1.05 -24.06
CA ASP A 516 30.41 -0.86 -25.47
C ASP A 516 30.62 -2.21 -26.19
N GLU A 517 31.05 -3.22 -25.46
CA GLU A 517 31.29 -4.57 -25.99
C GLU A 517 29.97 -5.34 -26.20
N PRO A 518 29.93 -6.29 -27.15
CA PRO A 518 28.76 -7.14 -27.33
C PRO A 518 28.43 -7.94 -26.07
N VAL A 519 27.25 -7.68 -25.48
CA VAL A 519 26.78 -8.39 -24.27
C VAL A 519 26.13 -9.71 -24.68
N LEU A 520 26.77 -10.82 -24.35
CA LEU A 520 26.25 -12.17 -24.56
C LEU A 520 25.14 -12.50 -23.54
N LYS A 521 25.33 -12.08 -22.28
CA LYS A 521 24.36 -12.35 -21.20
C LYS A 521 24.58 -11.45 -19.98
N SER A 522 23.51 -10.86 -19.44
CA SER A 522 23.55 -10.26 -18.09
C SER A 522 23.54 -11.36 -17.01
N ILE A 523 24.54 -11.34 -16.12
CA ILE A 523 24.66 -12.23 -14.96
C ILE A 523 24.53 -11.46 -13.62
N THR A 524 24.14 -10.18 -13.68
CA THR A 524 23.83 -9.34 -12.53
C THR A 524 22.78 -9.98 -11.63
N ARG A 525 23.10 -10.17 -10.34
CA ARG A 525 22.14 -10.65 -9.33
C ARG A 525 21.34 -9.52 -8.68
N PHE A 526 22.05 -8.59 -8.04
CA PHE A 526 21.43 -7.52 -7.24
C PHE A 526 21.65 -6.12 -7.83
N GLY A 527 22.76 -5.90 -8.54
CA GLY A 527 23.03 -4.64 -9.23
C GLY A 527 23.24 -3.42 -8.33
N ARG A 528 23.47 -3.61 -7.01
CA ARG A 528 23.55 -2.51 -6.04
C ARG A 528 24.75 -1.60 -6.34
N ARG A 529 25.95 -2.19 -6.40
CA ARG A 529 27.21 -1.48 -6.66
C ARG A 529 27.65 -1.54 -8.12
N ALA A 530 27.43 -2.68 -8.75
CA ALA A 530 27.89 -2.96 -10.11
C ALA A 530 26.94 -3.90 -10.84
N LYS A 531 26.89 -3.79 -12.17
CA LYS A 531 26.34 -4.81 -13.07
C LYS A 531 27.45 -5.76 -13.51
N ILE A 532 27.08 -6.99 -13.79
CA ILE A 532 27.99 -8.04 -14.23
C ILE A 532 27.44 -8.65 -15.51
N GLU A 533 28.23 -8.58 -16.56
CA GLU A 533 27.85 -9.01 -17.91
C GLU A 533 28.89 -9.98 -18.46
N LEU A 534 28.42 -11.04 -19.10
CA LEU A 534 29.22 -11.85 -19.99
C LEU A 534 29.28 -11.14 -21.34
N ILE A 535 30.47 -10.71 -21.72
CA ILE A 535 30.75 -10.00 -22.97
C ILE A 535 31.59 -10.85 -23.91
N GLU A 536 31.58 -10.48 -25.18
CA GLU A 536 32.57 -10.96 -26.14
C GLU A 536 33.77 -10.00 -26.18
N LEU A 537 34.95 -10.52 -25.86
CA LEU A 537 36.23 -9.80 -25.94
C LEU A 537 37.16 -10.57 -26.86
N ASP A 538 37.55 -9.96 -27.98
CA ASP A 538 38.45 -10.55 -28.99
C ASP A 538 38.00 -11.96 -29.46
N GLY A 539 36.69 -12.14 -29.67
CA GLY A 539 36.08 -13.40 -30.09
C GLY A 539 36.00 -14.48 -29.00
N ARG A 540 36.27 -14.14 -27.73
CA ARG A 540 36.19 -15.05 -26.58
C ARG A 540 35.27 -14.51 -25.48
N PRO A 541 34.57 -15.38 -24.73
CA PRO A 541 33.74 -14.95 -23.61
C PRO A 541 34.58 -14.42 -22.45
N ALA A 542 34.22 -13.26 -21.91
CA ALA A 542 34.83 -12.64 -20.74
C ALA A 542 33.75 -12.03 -19.82
N VAL A 543 34.06 -11.89 -18.53
CA VAL A 543 33.14 -11.27 -17.56
C VAL A 543 33.57 -9.82 -17.32
N LYS A 544 32.68 -8.87 -17.64
CA LYS A 544 32.83 -7.46 -17.33
C LYS A 544 31.98 -7.09 -16.10
N LYS A 545 32.62 -6.53 -15.08
CA LYS A 545 31.95 -5.95 -13.90
C LYS A 545 32.06 -4.43 -14.01
N THR A 546 30.93 -3.77 -14.26
CA THR A 546 30.85 -2.30 -14.40
C THR A 546 30.24 -1.71 -13.14
N PHE A 547 31.02 -0.91 -12.43
CA PHE A 547 30.64 -0.25 -11.19
C PHE A 547 29.93 1.08 -11.47
N LYS A 548 29.01 1.42 -10.57
CA LYS A 548 28.37 2.74 -10.58
C LYS A 548 29.43 3.81 -10.28
N PRO A 549 29.32 5.03 -10.84
CA PRO A 549 30.34 6.06 -10.68
C PRO A 549 30.72 6.35 -9.22
N HIS A 550 29.74 6.47 -8.33
CA HIS A 550 29.96 6.68 -6.90
C HIS A 550 30.49 5.44 -6.13
N GLN A 551 30.64 4.29 -6.80
CA GLN A 551 31.10 3.02 -6.23
C GLN A 551 32.49 2.59 -6.74
N CYS A 552 33.20 3.45 -7.48
CA CYS A 552 34.53 3.16 -8.03
C CYS A 552 35.60 2.86 -6.97
N GLY A 553 35.37 3.19 -5.68
CA GLY A 553 36.24 2.73 -4.60
C GLY A 553 36.31 1.20 -4.46
N TYR A 554 35.19 0.51 -4.70
CA TYR A 554 35.13 -0.96 -4.70
C TYR A 554 35.83 -1.57 -5.91
N LEU A 555 35.73 -0.93 -7.08
CA LEU A 555 36.50 -1.29 -8.27
C LEU A 555 38.00 -1.23 -7.97
N ALA A 556 38.48 -0.13 -7.39
CA ALA A 556 39.89 0.05 -7.08
C ALA A 556 40.40 -1.02 -6.10
N ASN A 557 39.59 -1.35 -5.09
CA ASN A 557 39.91 -2.42 -4.13
C ASN A 557 39.98 -3.80 -4.81
N GLU A 558 38.95 -4.16 -5.58
CA GLU A 558 38.89 -5.44 -6.27
C GLU A 558 40.02 -5.58 -7.30
N ALA A 559 40.27 -4.55 -8.11
CA ALA A 559 41.34 -4.55 -9.08
C ALA A 559 42.72 -4.69 -8.42
N SER A 560 42.96 -4.00 -7.29
CA SER A 560 44.19 -4.11 -6.52
C SER A 560 44.38 -5.53 -5.96
N ALA A 561 43.34 -6.10 -5.36
CA ALA A 561 43.36 -7.45 -4.82
C ALA A 561 43.65 -8.49 -5.90
N LEU A 562 42.95 -8.43 -7.03
CA LEU A 562 43.16 -9.38 -8.14
C LEU A 562 44.58 -9.27 -8.73
N ARG A 563 45.12 -8.06 -8.92
CA ARG A 563 46.51 -7.87 -9.41
C ARG A 563 47.55 -8.52 -8.49
N GLN A 564 47.35 -8.43 -7.18
CA GLN A 564 48.31 -8.91 -6.20
C GLN A 564 48.15 -10.40 -5.88
N LEU A 565 46.91 -10.90 -5.84
CA LEU A 565 46.61 -12.28 -5.44
C LEU A 565 46.65 -13.28 -6.60
N ALA A 566 46.25 -12.90 -7.83
CA ALA A 566 46.21 -13.84 -8.95
C ALA A 566 47.57 -14.51 -9.27
N PRO A 567 48.73 -13.83 -9.15
CA PRO A 567 50.04 -14.48 -9.32
C PRO A 567 50.40 -15.46 -8.20
N LEU A 568 49.82 -15.31 -7.00
CA LEU A 568 50.18 -16.06 -5.79
C LEU A 568 49.21 -17.20 -5.48
N VAL A 569 47.94 -17.05 -5.88
CA VAL A 569 46.84 -17.95 -5.53
C VAL A 569 46.14 -18.38 -6.82
N PRO A 570 46.36 -19.62 -7.32
CA PRO A 570 45.77 -20.12 -8.57
C PRO A 570 44.24 -20.07 -8.62
N GLU A 571 43.58 -20.13 -7.47
CA GLU A 571 42.13 -20.03 -7.32
C GLU A 571 41.60 -18.59 -7.50
N VAL A 572 42.48 -17.59 -7.67
CA VAL A 572 42.10 -16.21 -7.96
C VAL A 572 42.21 -15.94 -9.46
N SER A 573 41.19 -15.30 -10.01
CA SER A 573 41.12 -14.97 -11.44
C SER A 573 42.10 -13.86 -11.81
N PRO A 574 42.85 -13.97 -12.93
CA PRO A 574 43.64 -12.84 -13.42
C PRO A 574 42.74 -11.74 -13.99
N LEU A 575 43.28 -10.52 -14.06
CA LEU A 575 42.63 -9.41 -14.75
C LEU A 575 43.03 -9.37 -16.22
N LEU A 576 42.05 -9.19 -17.10
CA LEU A 576 42.27 -8.98 -18.54
C LEU A 576 42.37 -7.49 -18.86
N ARG A 577 41.45 -6.68 -18.31
CA ARG A 577 41.39 -5.23 -18.53
C ARG A 577 40.81 -4.52 -17.30
N VAL A 578 41.25 -3.30 -17.06
CA VAL A 578 40.64 -2.38 -16.08
C VAL A 578 40.47 -1.03 -16.75
N ASP A 579 39.25 -0.53 -16.75
CA ASP A 579 38.86 0.77 -17.31
C ASP A 579 38.48 1.73 -16.18
N ARG A 580 37.93 2.90 -16.51
CA ARG A 580 37.58 3.93 -15.53
C ARG A 580 36.58 3.47 -14.46
N ASN A 581 35.56 2.71 -14.86
CA ASN A 581 34.50 2.21 -13.96
C ASN A 581 34.24 0.71 -14.12
N SER A 582 35.07 -0.03 -14.86
CA SER A 582 34.89 -1.45 -15.07
C SER A 582 36.18 -2.25 -14.96
N LEU A 583 36.04 -3.54 -14.66
CA LEU A 583 37.10 -4.51 -14.81
C LEU A 583 36.59 -5.71 -15.61
N VAL A 584 37.51 -6.36 -16.32
CA VAL A 584 37.24 -7.53 -17.15
C VAL A 584 38.13 -8.68 -16.69
N MET A 585 37.53 -9.85 -16.51
CA MET A 585 38.18 -11.09 -16.09
C MET A 585 37.77 -12.25 -17.01
N PRO A 586 38.54 -13.35 -17.05
CA PRO A 586 38.14 -14.55 -17.78
C PRO A 586 36.77 -15.07 -17.35
N TYR A 587 36.02 -15.62 -18.30
CA TYR A 587 34.80 -16.36 -18.01
C TYR A 587 35.13 -17.80 -17.63
N TYR A 588 34.49 -18.28 -16.56
CA TYR A 588 34.58 -19.67 -16.08
C TYR A 588 33.21 -20.34 -16.15
N GLU A 589 33.13 -21.53 -16.72
CA GLU A 589 31.88 -22.28 -16.82
C GLU A 589 31.61 -23.02 -15.50
N ASP A 590 30.80 -22.41 -14.63
CA ASP A 590 30.47 -22.99 -13.33
C ASP A 590 29.65 -24.30 -13.46
N VAL A 591 30.33 -25.42 -13.22
CA VAL A 591 29.71 -26.76 -13.15
C VAL A 591 29.14 -27.07 -11.77
N LEU A 592 29.56 -26.34 -10.73
CA LEU A 592 29.05 -26.54 -9.38
C LEU A 592 27.59 -26.10 -9.27
N ARG A 593 27.24 -24.96 -9.87
CA ARG A 593 25.88 -24.39 -9.93
C ARG A 593 25.17 -24.36 -8.58
N TYR A 594 25.92 -24.18 -7.48
CA TYR A 594 25.39 -24.26 -6.13
C TYR A 594 24.58 -23.01 -5.78
N LYS A 595 23.49 -23.21 -5.03
CA LYS A 595 22.68 -22.13 -4.44
C LYS A 595 22.34 -22.49 -3.01
N ARG A 596 22.41 -21.53 -2.09
CA ARG A 596 21.99 -21.69 -0.68
C ARG A 596 20.53 -22.13 -0.56
N SER A 597 19.70 -21.81 -1.55
CA SER A 597 18.29 -22.19 -1.62
C SER A 597 18.03 -23.59 -2.19
N SER A 598 19.07 -24.32 -2.64
CA SER A 598 18.93 -25.62 -3.30
C SER A 598 18.40 -26.73 -2.40
N GLY A 599 18.47 -26.55 -1.07
CA GLY A 599 18.13 -27.60 -0.12
C GLY A 599 19.19 -28.70 -0.03
N LYS A 600 20.37 -28.52 -0.64
CA LYS A 600 21.49 -29.46 -0.61
C LYS A 600 22.67 -28.88 0.18
N LEU A 601 23.45 -29.77 0.81
CA LEU A 601 24.73 -29.37 1.39
C LEU A 601 25.75 -29.07 0.28
N PHE A 602 26.64 -28.12 0.55
CA PHE A 602 27.77 -27.78 -0.30
C PHE A 602 28.74 -28.98 -0.39
N PRO A 603 29.22 -29.36 -1.59
CA PRO A 603 30.07 -30.54 -1.74
C PRO A 603 31.31 -30.49 -0.84
N LEU A 604 31.62 -31.60 -0.16
CA LEU A 604 32.69 -31.64 0.85
C LEU A 604 34.07 -31.37 0.24
N ALA A 605 34.38 -31.98 -0.90
CA ALA A 605 35.65 -31.77 -1.59
C ALA A 605 35.84 -30.30 -1.98
N THR A 606 34.81 -29.67 -2.54
CA THR A 606 34.82 -28.25 -2.89
C THR A 606 34.94 -27.35 -1.66
N ALA A 607 34.27 -27.70 -0.53
CA ALA A 607 34.41 -26.96 0.72
C ALA A 607 35.86 -26.95 1.22
N LYS A 608 36.52 -28.11 1.20
CA LYS A 608 37.94 -28.23 1.59
C LYS A 608 38.85 -27.42 0.69
N GLN A 609 38.66 -27.52 -0.63
CA GLN A 609 39.43 -26.74 -1.60
C GLN A 609 39.24 -25.23 -1.40
N ALA A 610 38.00 -24.79 -1.17
CA ALA A 610 37.71 -23.37 -0.97
C ALA A 610 38.36 -22.83 0.32
N VAL A 611 38.26 -23.57 1.44
CA VAL A 611 38.91 -23.17 2.70
C VAL A 611 40.44 -23.20 2.59
N ALA A 612 41.00 -24.18 1.87
CA ALA A 612 42.43 -24.20 1.57
C ALA A 612 42.85 -22.99 0.71
N ALA A 613 42.04 -22.59 -0.26
CA ALA A 613 42.28 -21.39 -1.06
C ALA A 613 42.22 -20.10 -0.21
N LEU A 614 41.29 -20.00 0.74
CA LEU A 614 41.27 -18.91 1.74
C LEU A 614 42.55 -18.92 2.60
N GLY A 615 43.04 -20.10 2.98
CA GLY A 615 44.33 -20.25 3.65
C GLY A 615 45.49 -19.64 2.85
N LYS A 616 45.54 -19.88 1.52
CA LYS A 616 46.54 -19.27 0.64
C LYS A 616 46.40 -17.74 0.57
N VAL A 617 45.17 -17.22 0.52
CA VAL A 617 44.90 -15.77 0.56
C VAL A 617 45.39 -15.16 1.88
N TYR A 618 45.15 -15.86 2.99
CA TYR A 618 45.67 -15.48 4.31
C TYR A 618 47.20 -15.49 4.37
N GLU A 619 47.87 -16.51 3.82
CA GLU A 619 49.33 -16.54 3.73
C GLU A 619 49.89 -15.39 2.86
N ALA A 620 49.15 -14.96 1.84
CA ALA A 620 49.49 -13.78 1.05
C ALA A 620 49.27 -12.43 1.78
N GLY A 621 48.77 -12.45 3.03
CA GLY A 621 48.55 -11.24 3.84
C GLY A 621 47.19 -10.58 3.63
N TYR A 622 46.19 -11.33 3.16
CA TYR A 622 44.85 -10.81 2.85
C TYR A 622 43.72 -11.57 3.56
N ALA A 623 42.56 -10.94 3.64
CA ALA A 623 41.29 -11.55 4.05
C ALA A 623 40.21 -11.27 3.00
N LEU A 624 39.37 -12.27 2.72
CA LEU A 624 38.22 -12.09 1.83
C LEU A 624 36.94 -11.92 2.66
N ILE A 625 36.64 -10.69 3.07
CA ILE A 625 35.65 -10.39 4.12
C ILE A 625 34.23 -10.93 3.83
N ASP A 626 33.83 -11.01 2.56
CA ASP A 626 32.55 -11.62 2.14
C ASP A 626 32.71 -13.06 1.60
N ALA A 627 33.69 -13.80 2.10
CA ALA A 627 33.90 -15.19 1.70
C ALA A 627 32.72 -16.06 2.11
N HIS A 628 32.09 -16.70 1.13
CA HIS A 628 31.00 -17.62 1.37
C HIS A 628 30.77 -18.61 0.21
N VAL A 629 29.99 -19.65 0.46
CA VAL A 629 29.72 -20.75 -0.50
C VAL A 629 29.13 -20.34 -1.86
N GLU A 630 28.51 -19.17 -2.01
CA GLU A 630 28.05 -18.68 -3.33
C GLU A 630 29.08 -17.81 -4.08
N ASN A 631 30.22 -17.52 -3.45
CA ASN A 631 31.36 -16.80 -4.03
C ASN A 631 32.48 -17.78 -4.42
N VAL A 632 32.08 -19.02 -4.75
CA VAL A 632 32.94 -20.11 -5.19
C VAL A 632 32.36 -20.68 -6.48
N LEU A 633 33.17 -20.73 -7.52
CA LEU A 633 32.86 -21.37 -8.80
C LEU A 633 33.77 -22.57 -9.00
N VAL A 634 33.32 -23.56 -9.78
CA VAL A 634 34.18 -24.65 -10.24
C VAL A 634 34.06 -24.75 -11.75
N ASP A 635 35.18 -24.58 -12.44
CA ASP A 635 35.32 -24.79 -13.88
C ASP A 635 35.87 -26.19 -14.17
N ARG A 636 35.49 -26.79 -15.31
CA ARG A 636 35.96 -28.14 -15.68
C ARG A 636 37.46 -28.21 -15.96
N ARG A 637 38.04 -27.14 -16.50
CA ARG A 637 39.44 -27.07 -16.93
C ARG A 637 40.28 -26.34 -15.89
N GLU A 638 39.77 -25.22 -15.39
CA GLU A 638 40.51 -24.29 -14.52
C GLU A 638 40.35 -24.58 -13.02
N GLY A 639 39.45 -25.50 -12.66
CA GLY A 639 39.22 -25.90 -11.27
C GLY A 639 38.46 -24.85 -10.46
N LEU A 640 38.72 -24.79 -9.16
CA LEU A 640 38.03 -23.89 -8.24
C LEU A 640 38.48 -22.45 -8.45
N LYS A 641 37.52 -21.51 -8.48
CA LYS A 641 37.77 -20.08 -8.48
C LYS A 641 37.01 -19.38 -7.36
N LEU A 642 37.71 -18.55 -6.61
CA LEU A 642 37.12 -17.58 -5.69
C LEU A 642 36.71 -16.34 -6.50
N ILE A 643 35.56 -15.75 -6.16
CA ILE A 643 35.05 -14.55 -6.84
C ILE A 643 34.63 -13.50 -5.82
N ASP A 644 34.42 -12.28 -6.32
CA ASP A 644 33.92 -11.11 -5.57
C ASP A 644 34.91 -10.58 -4.52
N PHE A 645 35.95 -9.88 -4.99
CA PHE A 645 37.02 -9.34 -4.15
C PHE A 645 36.79 -7.89 -3.73
N GLU A 646 35.56 -7.37 -3.89
CA GLU A 646 35.22 -5.97 -3.60
C GLU A 646 35.42 -5.58 -2.13
N PHE A 647 35.34 -6.56 -1.21
CA PHE A 647 35.63 -6.38 0.22
C PHE A 647 36.95 -7.05 0.65
N CYS A 648 37.87 -7.32 -0.27
CA CYS A 648 39.17 -7.87 0.11
C CYS A 648 39.91 -6.87 1.01
N HIS A 649 40.53 -7.35 2.08
CA HIS A 649 41.24 -6.55 3.06
C HIS A 649 42.70 -6.99 3.14
N ARG A 650 43.63 -6.05 3.06
CA ARG A 650 45.06 -6.30 3.29
C ARG A 650 45.36 -6.07 4.77
N TYR A 651 45.94 -7.07 5.43
CA TYR A 651 46.34 -6.91 6.82
C TYR A 651 47.51 -5.92 6.96
N HIS A 652 47.39 -5.02 7.94
CA HIS A 652 48.56 -4.30 8.46
C HIS A 652 49.38 -5.22 9.38
N SER A 653 48.70 -5.87 10.33
CA SER A 653 49.25 -6.96 11.15
C SER A 653 48.34 -8.17 10.98
N ARG A 654 48.84 -9.20 10.30
CA ARG A 654 48.10 -10.44 10.08
C ARG A 654 47.95 -11.18 11.42
N PRO A 655 46.78 -11.79 11.71
CA PRO A 655 46.65 -12.73 12.83
C PRO A 655 47.74 -13.82 12.78
N PRO A 656 48.09 -14.46 13.90
CA PRO A 656 49.10 -15.52 13.92
C PRO A 656 48.60 -16.82 13.27
N HIS A 657 47.29 -17.10 13.32
CA HIS A 657 46.70 -18.34 12.83
C HIS A 657 45.56 -18.09 11.82
N PHE A 658 45.44 -18.98 10.83
CA PHE A 658 44.42 -18.87 9.77
C PHE A 658 42.99 -18.89 10.32
N GLU A 659 42.74 -19.64 11.38
CA GLU A 659 41.44 -19.73 12.06
C GLU A 659 40.98 -18.38 12.62
N GLN A 660 41.91 -17.45 12.84
CA GLN A 660 41.67 -16.09 13.32
C GLN A 660 41.56 -15.06 12.19
N SER A 661 41.70 -15.49 10.93
CA SER A 661 41.50 -14.61 9.78
C SER A 661 40.08 -14.03 9.76
N TYR A 662 39.93 -12.80 9.27
CA TYR A 662 38.66 -12.07 9.33
C TYR A 662 37.54 -12.74 8.53
N ASP A 663 37.87 -13.47 7.46
CA ASP A 663 36.91 -14.25 6.68
C ASP A 663 36.47 -15.58 7.35
N ILE A 664 37.20 -16.02 8.38
CA ILE A 664 36.90 -17.23 9.15
C ILE A 664 36.31 -16.91 10.53
N ALA A 665 36.97 -16.06 11.32
CA ALA A 665 36.52 -15.67 12.65
C ALA A 665 35.48 -14.54 12.63
N GLY A 666 35.48 -13.72 11.58
CA GLY A 666 34.81 -12.42 11.57
C GLY A 666 35.78 -11.30 11.92
N CYS A 667 35.36 -10.07 11.65
CA CYS A 667 36.16 -8.88 11.83
C CYS A 667 36.07 -8.40 13.29
N PRO A 668 37.13 -7.77 13.83
CA PRO A 668 37.10 -7.21 15.16
C PRO A 668 36.11 -6.01 15.24
N ALA A 669 35.72 -5.63 16.45
CA ALA A 669 34.69 -4.61 16.67
C ALA A 669 35.12 -3.20 16.19
N ASP A 670 36.42 -2.93 16.18
CA ASP A 670 37.06 -1.70 15.74
C ASP A 670 37.49 -1.75 14.26
N PHE A 671 37.03 -2.74 13.49
CA PHE A 671 37.37 -2.85 12.08
C PHE A 671 36.87 -1.63 11.29
N THR A 672 37.80 -0.91 10.66
CA THR A 672 37.55 0.32 9.91
C THR A 672 37.44 0.13 8.40
N GLY A 673 37.58 -1.12 7.90
CA GLY A 673 37.48 -1.43 6.48
C GLY A 673 36.05 -1.52 5.96
N ASN A 674 35.91 -1.65 4.64
CA ASN A 674 34.61 -1.83 3.99
C ASN A 674 33.99 -3.20 4.36
N LEU A 675 32.67 -3.21 4.62
CA LEU A 675 31.92 -4.41 5.00
C LEU A 675 30.74 -4.68 4.07
N PRO A 676 30.40 -5.97 3.82
CA PRO A 676 29.20 -6.34 3.10
C PRO A 676 27.93 -6.04 3.92
N ASP A 677 26.79 -6.08 3.24
CA ASP A 677 25.48 -5.85 3.87
C ASP A 677 25.21 -6.88 4.97
N GLY A 678 25.04 -6.38 6.21
CA GLY A 678 24.86 -7.23 7.39
C GLY A 678 26.16 -7.68 8.05
N GLY A 679 27.25 -6.97 7.76
CA GLY A 679 28.53 -7.00 8.47
C GLY A 679 29.44 -8.16 8.09
N CYS A 680 30.63 -8.17 8.67
CA CYS A 680 31.59 -9.26 8.55
C CYS A 680 31.06 -10.53 9.22
N ARG A 681 31.04 -11.65 8.50
CA ARG A 681 30.51 -12.93 9.00
C ARG A 681 31.51 -14.03 8.78
N GLY A 682 31.97 -14.64 9.87
CA GLY A 682 32.88 -15.79 9.81
C GLY A 682 32.24 -17.09 9.33
N TYR A 683 33.04 -18.15 9.33
CA TYR A 683 32.74 -19.50 8.88
C TYR A 683 31.43 -20.05 9.48
N ALA A 684 31.20 -19.83 10.78
CA ALA A 684 30.02 -20.33 11.49
C ALA A 684 28.68 -19.85 10.88
N ARG A 685 28.67 -18.66 10.25
CA ARG A 685 27.47 -18.11 9.60
C ARG A 685 27.46 -18.33 8.09
N ASN A 686 28.60 -18.14 7.44
CA ASN A 686 28.68 -18.11 5.97
C ASN A 686 28.91 -19.49 5.33
N TRP A 687 29.43 -20.46 6.09
CA TRP A 687 29.90 -21.76 5.60
C TRP A 687 29.24 -22.93 6.32
N GLN A 688 29.36 -23.01 7.65
CA GLN A 688 28.89 -24.16 8.45
C GLN A 688 27.44 -24.57 8.16
N PRO A 689 26.46 -23.66 7.99
CA PRO A 689 25.07 -24.06 7.73
C PRO A 689 24.85 -24.75 6.38
N TYR A 690 25.82 -24.60 5.47
CA TYR A 690 25.77 -25.10 4.10
C TYR A 690 26.73 -26.28 3.90
N VAL A 691 27.86 -26.30 4.60
CA VAL A 691 28.81 -27.42 4.60
C VAL A 691 28.35 -28.55 5.54
N GLY A 692 27.71 -28.20 6.66
CA GLY A 692 27.26 -29.15 7.69
C GLY A 692 28.36 -29.60 8.66
N LEU A 693 29.49 -28.88 8.72
CA LEU A 693 30.63 -29.16 9.59
C LEU A 693 31.15 -27.86 10.20
N SER A 694 31.64 -27.91 11.45
CA SER A 694 32.49 -26.85 11.99
C SER A 694 33.81 -26.77 11.20
N LEU A 695 34.54 -25.66 11.36
CA LEU A 695 35.84 -25.49 10.69
C LEU A 695 36.83 -26.58 11.11
N GLU A 696 36.96 -26.80 12.43
CA GLU A 696 37.83 -27.83 12.99
C GLU A 696 37.51 -29.23 12.42
N SER A 697 36.24 -29.61 12.37
CA SER A 697 35.84 -30.90 11.79
C SER A 697 36.09 -30.96 10.27
N LEU A 698 36.04 -29.83 9.55
CA LEU A 698 36.35 -29.80 8.13
C LEU A 698 37.85 -30.00 7.86
N LEU A 699 38.71 -29.44 8.72
CA LEU A 699 40.17 -29.46 8.56
C LEU A 699 40.80 -30.74 9.11
N SER A 700 40.35 -31.21 10.28
CA SER A 700 41.11 -32.20 11.07
C SER A 700 40.48 -33.60 11.10
N ASP A 701 39.16 -33.75 10.91
CA ASP A 701 38.53 -35.06 10.99
C ASP A 701 38.85 -35.96 9.78
N PRO A 702 38.93 -37.30 9.98
CA PRO A 702 39.01 -38.24 8.87
C PRO A 702 37.71 -38.24 8.03
N ALA A 703 37.82 -38.58 6.74
CA ALA A 703 36.72 -38.48 5.78
C ALA A 703 35.43 -39.20 6.22
N TRP A 704 35.53 -40.40 6.80
CA TRP A 704 34.38 -41.15 7.27
C TRP A 704 33.61 -40.39 8.37
N LEU A 705 34.31 -39.74 9.30
CA LEU A 705 33.72 -38.99 10.39
C LEU A 705 33.07 -37.70 9.88
N GLN A 706 33.67 -37.06 8.88
CA GLN A 706 33.08 -35.91 8.19
C GLN A 706 31.75 -36.26 7.51
N HIS A 707 31.69 -37.41 6.81
CA HIS A 707 30.46 -37.88 6.19
C HIS A 707 29.38 -38.24 7.21
N LEU A 708 29.76 -38.84 8.34
CA LEU A 708 28.86 -39.14 9.46
C LEU A 708 28.29 -37.85 10.07
N LYS A 709 29.14 -36.91 10.47
CA LYS A 709 28.74 -35.61 11.06
C LYS A 709 27.84 -34.82 10.10
N ARG A 710 28.13 -34.81 8.80
CA ARG A 710 27.27 -34.17 7.78
C ARG A 710 25.90 -34.82 7.66
N SER A 711 25.84 -36.16 7.72
CA SER A 711 24.58 -36.90 7.68
C SER A 711 23.71 -36.58 8.90
N VAL A 712 24.32 -36.60 10.09
CA VAL A 712 23.66 -36.20 11.34
C VAL A 712 23.18 -34.74 11.28
N TYR A 713 24.03 -33.82 10.80
CA TYR A 713 23.67 -32.41 10.64
C TYR A 713 22.47 -32.23 9.70
N TYR A 714 22.47 -32.91 8.56
CA TYR A 714 21.39 -32.87 7.57
C TYR A 714 20.07 -33.37 8.16
N LEU A 715 20.09 -34.47 8.91
CA LEU A 715 18.92 -35.03 9.58
C LEU A 715 18.39 -34.10 10.69
N ALA A 716 19.27 -33.58 11.54
CA ALA A 716 18.89 -32.65 12.61
C ALA A 716 18.31 -31.33 12.08
N HIS A 717 18.70 -30.92 10.88
CA HIS A 717 18.25 -29.69 10.23
C HIS A 717 17.36 -29.94 9.00
N LEU A 718 16.79 -31.14 8.88
CA LEU A 718 15.94 -31.54 7.75
C LEU A 718 14.85 -30.50 7.40
N PRO A 719 14.17 -29.83 8.37
CA PRO A 719 13.19 -28.79 8.07
C PRO A 719 13.75 -27.60 7.26
N ARG A 720 15.05 -27.31 7.38
CA ARG A 720 15.74 -26.25 6.63
C ARG A 720 15.96 -26.62 5.17
N PHE A 721 16.05 -27.91 4.87
CA PHE A 721 16.30 -28.47 3.54
C PHE A 721 15.01 -28.89 2.81
N LEU A 722 13.88 -28.99 3.52
CA LEU A 722 12.57 -29.25 2.91
C LEU A 722 12.11 -28.09 1.99
N PRO A 723 11.45 -28.41 0.85
CA PRO A 723 10.81 -27.42 -0.02
C PRO A 723 9.89 -26.45 0.73
N ARG A 724 9.84 -25.19 0.28
CA ARG A 724 9.10 -24.10 0.95
C ARG A 724 7.64 -24.44 1.29
N ARG A 725 6.95 -25.22 0.43
CA ARG A 725 5.57 -25.67 0.64
C ARG A 725 5.43 -26.67 1.80
N ILE A 726 6.38 -27.59 1.93
CA ILE A 726 6.41 -28.60 3.01
C ILE A 726 6.84 -27.94 4.33
N ARG A 727 7.74 -26.94 4.28
CA ARG A 727 8.16 -26.16 5.45
C ARG A 727 7.02 -25.37 6.09
N TYR A 728 6.09 -24.86 5.29
CA TYR A 728 4.86 -24.23 5.77
C TYR A 728 3.96 -25.25 6.48
N TYR A 729 3.78 -26.43 5.90
CA TYR A 729 2.99 -27.50 6.48
C TYR A 729 3.60 -28.04 7.78
N TYR A 730 4.92 -28.25 7.82
CA TYR A 730 5.64 -28.69 9.03
C TYR A 730 5.55 -27.67 10.18
N ARG A 731 5.69 -26.37 9.90
CA ARG A 731 5.48 -25.31 10.91
C ARG A 731 4.03 -25.27 11.39
N PHE A 732 3.07 -25.36 10.47
CA PHE A 732 1.66 -25.43 10.80
C PHE A 732 1.32 -26.63 11.68
N CYS A 733 1.84 -27.83 11.38
CA CYS A 733 1.67 -29.01 12.21
C CYS A 733 2.35 -28.84 13.58
N ARG A 734 3.58 -28.35 13.64
CA ARG A 734 4.28 -28.12 14.92
C ARG A 734 3.55 -27.11 15.80
N ASP A 735 3.03 -26.02 15.23
CA ASP A 735 2.31 -24.99 15.98
C ASP A 735 0.88 -25.43 16.35
N ALA A 736 0.27 -26.32 15.55
CA ALA A 736 -1.03 -26.95 15.86
C ALA A 736 -0.93 -28.02 16.96
N PHE A 737 0.19 -28.75 17.05
CA PHE A 737 0.42 -29.77 18.08
C PHE A 737 1.18 -29.25 19.32
N GLY A 738 1.83 -28.08 19.24
CA GLY A 738 2.57 -27.47 20.35
C GLY A 738 1.73 -26.73 21.40
N ARG A 739 0.40 -26.63 21.23
CA ARG A 739 -0.52 -25.97 22.19
C ARG A 739 -1.24 -26.95 23.13
N ALA A 740 -0.72 -28.16 23.31
CA ALA A 740 -1.22 -29.12 24.29
C ALA A 740 -0.16 -29.41 25.36
N ARG A 741 -0.03 -28.51 26.34
CA ARG A 741 0.41 -28.87 27.69
C ARG A 741 -0.51 -28.17 28.71
N PRO A 742 -1.11 -28.91 29.65
CA PRO A 742 -1.90 -28.32 30.72
C PRO A 742 -0.97 -27.64 31.74
N ARG A 743 -1.44 -26.53 32.31
CA ARG A 743 -0.83 -25.86 33.47
C ARG A 743 -0.97 -26.78 34.70
N GLY A 744 0.11 -26.98 35.42
CA GLY A 744 0.16 -27.60 36.74
C GLY A 744 1.37 -27.05 37.50
N ASP A 745 1.15 -26.69 38.76
CA ASP A 745 1.99 -25.83 39.59
C ASP A 745 3.29 -26.46 40.14
N ALA A 746 4.25 -25.57 40.36
CA ALA A 746 5.31 -25.49 41.39
C ALA A 746 6.15 -26.72 41.80
N LEU A 747 7.48 -26.61 41.61
CA LEU A 747 8.46 -26.67 42.71
C LEU A 747 9.83 -26.12 42.26
N ALA A 748 10.41 -25.31 43.13
CA ALA A 748 11.67 -24.61 42.97
C ALA A 748 12.89 -25.51 43.23
N SER A 749 13.98 -25.29 42.49
CA SER A 749 15.35 -25.47 42.94
C SER A 749 16.31 -24.59 42.14
N GLU A 750 17.35 -24.12 42.83
CA GLU A 750 18.13 -22.92 42.58
C GLU A 750 19.34 -23.10 41.63
N MET A 751 19.63 -22.01 40.87
CA MET A 751 20.92 -21.50 40.34
C MET A 751 21.72 -22.24 39.23
N PRO A 752 22.60 -21.54 38.44
CA PRO A 752 22.74 -20.10 38.20
C PRO A 752 22.62 -19.68 36.71
N ALA A 753 22.56 -18.36 36.52
CA ALA A 753 22.38 -17.64 35.26
C ALA A 753 23.46 -17.93 34.19
N PHE A 754 23.01 -18.16 32.95
CA PHE A 754 23.80 -17.97 31.74
C PHE A 754 23.12 -16.91 30.88
N ASP A 755 23.81 -15.78 30.78
CA ASP A 755 23.42 -14.61 30.01
C ASP A 755 23.24 -14.97 28.53
N ARG A 756 22.07 -14.65 27.97
CA ARG A 756 21.73 -14.84 26.56
C ARG A 756 21.06 -13.57 26.04
N ASP A 757 21.84 -12.50 26.02
CA ASP A 757 21.56 -11.40 25.10
C ASP A 757 21.95 -11.79 23.66
N GLY A 758 21.12 -11.36 22.70
CA GLY A 758 21.39 -11.52 21.28
C GLY A 758 20.49 -12.50 20.50
N ARG A 759 19.17 -12.49 20.75
CA ARG A 759 18.20 -12.97 19.75
C ARG A 759 17.07 -11.96 19.57
N GLY A 760 17.27 -11.02 18.64
CA GLY A 760 16.18 -10.33 17.96
C GLY A 760 15.38 -11.35 17.15
N GLY A 761 14.42 -11.99 17.79
CA GLY A 761 13.41 -12.82 17.14
C GLY A 761 12.52 -11.94 16.26
N THR A 762 12.58 -12.15 14.95
CA THR A 762 11.55 -11.68 14.03
C THR A 762 10.25 -12.38 14.39
N ASP A 763 9.42 -11.69 15.17
CA ASP A 763 8.08 -12.17 15.50
C ASP A 763 7.23 -12.14 14.23
N ALA A 764 6.79 -13.32 13.82
CA ALA A 764 5.88 -13.52 12.71
C ALA A 764 4.45 -13.41 13.24
N SER A 765 4.03 -12.18 13.54
CA SER A 765 2.64 -11.80 13.76
C SER A 765 2.38 -10.52 12.95
N HIS A 766 1.14 -10.34 12.49
CA HIS A 766 0.69 -9.37 11.49
C HIS A 766 0.92 -9.74 10.00
N LEU A 767 0.48 -10.95 9.64
CA LEU A 767 -0.18 -11.15 8.35
C LEU A 767 -1.70 -11.01 8.57
N HIS A 768 -2.21 -9.78 8.54
CA HIS A 768 -3.59 -9.52 8.15
C HIS A 768 -3.56 -9.02 6.71
N SER A 769 -3.61 -9.99 5.78
CA SER A 769 -3.93 -9.71 4.39
C SER A 769 -5.43 -9.48 4.31
N ASP A 770 -5.85 -8.22 4.31
CA ASP A 770 -7.21 -7.91 3.91
C ASP A 770 -7.40 -8.16 2.40
N CYS A 771 -8.53 -8.79 2.15
CA CYS A 771 -8.87 -9.53 0.95
C CYS A 771 -9.24 -8.57 -0.20
N LEU A 772 -8.27 -8.22 -1.04
CA LEU A 772 -8.54 -7.61 -2.35
C LEU A 772 -8.81 -8.71 -3.38
N LYS A 773 -10.09 -8.97 -3.64
CA LYS A 773 -10.56 -9.74 -4.81
C LYS A 773 -11.70 -9.02 -5.53
N LYS A 774 -11.46 -8.86 -6.84
CA LYS A 774 -12.36 -8.77 -8.00
C LYS A 774 -13.26 -7.53 -8.13
N THR A 775 -12.96 -6.73 -9.16
CA THR A 775 -13.85 -6.53 -10.32
C THR A 775 -13.03 -6.01 -11.50
N ALA A 776 -12.74 -6.91 -12.44
CA ALA A 776 -13.00 -6.66 -13.85
C ALA A 776 -14.45 -7.10 -14.10
#